data_AF-A0AAW1T1A1-F1
#
_entry.id   AF-A0AAW1T1A1-F1
#
_cell.length_a   1.000
_cell.length_b   1.000
_cell.length_c   1.000
_cell.angle_alpha   90.00
_cell.angle_beta   90.00
_cell.angle_gamma   90.00
#
_symmetry.space_group_name_H-M   'P 1'
#
loop_
_entity.id
_entity.type
_entity.pdbx_description
1 polymer ?
#
loop_
_entity_poly.entity_id
_entity_poly.type
_entity_poly.pdbx_seq_one_letter_code
_entity_poly.pdbx_strand_id
1 'polypeptide(L)'
;MPAASADSAEADLPVPACVLKCREPGNPFGPEQTFYVLGTAHVSSASCQDVEKLIRAVQPQIVMLELCPERRQMLSLSKADLASNKDLWQLWRNGDAPLVTCMYSWLLSQVGDSLNVLPGEEFRVALREAQVMGAKVVLGDRPVHVTIARLWAALSMYEKTKFIWQMLVTGLLPDSKEISETVESLKETDVLTEAIKEMGQEFPTMIKPLINERDQYMVWTMRRLACHASRVVAVVGAGHLQGIREHWDADIQVDELMIMPQRSVASRVWRGTATLTLCGLAVGDEAASGERTTINKTAAKEMYCLSDKDLESLSPDEKRNPRNRHGATMKLYERAELEALAVEKYGSMDDVKAERHKRFQKRAQRAEQRQEAGGSPSAGGNKASSSQHELAAQDQETQEATGLPVWITERVLDCRSGKRPDLSDAPPSTSRQADGAGQAPEFVLYWLGTAMRGHENPALDVARATARKLQLPLVVATFLLYSHTFPTLRRFKYMLEGLQDTQQELRTQGQDLLIYVEGATEHEDLPHATSQARSPAQGRGWDALLRLASRAAVVITEDMPVPPDAQWLQDLKQQLPEEVPVWAVDTACVVPMRLLGKSYEKAWAYRSATQKLSRERINQMPYRNSQTDFKTLGIPEDKGERAGRQLHVPSDLGWQPLDLTHGDVDITSLLKGCSGVDQSVPGVDHQRGGSLAAYKRWSSWMQEGLNLYAARRNNAMNRDGVSRLSGYHQFGMISPFKIARDVHANHSNGAQKFADEYLVWREIAFNFCAFRWPELESLKALPSWAQKTLEKHSSDPRHEKSLPQLERGQTGDKLWDAAQQQLVDTGELHNNVRMTWGKALLPWVSSPEGALKMAVHLNHKFALDGCNPCSYSGILWCFGQFDAPKANESTPITGSLRTRDTSVLGKRIKADNYKDLEISPSPPKSRQKGISSFLKAK
;
A
#
# COMPACT_ATOMS: atom_id res chain seq x y z
N MET A 1 -54.31 34.95 16.67
CA MET A 1 -54.94 34.77 15.34
C MET A 1 -54.93 33.28 15.02
N PRO A 2 -56.04 32.72 14.52
CA PRO A 2 -56.25 31.28 14.47
C PRO A 2 -55.44 30.62 13.34
N ALA A 3 -55.21 29.32 13.53
CA ALA A 3 -54.50 28.42 12.64
C ALA A 3 -55.05 28.48 11.20
N ALA A 4 -54.18 28.76 10.24
CA ALA A 4 -54.41 28.42 8.85
C ALA A 4 -54.15 26.92 8.68
N SER A 5 -55.18 26.23 8.18
CA SER A 5 -55.21 24.82 7.82
C SER A 5 -54.00 24.39 7.00
N ALA A 6 -53.38 23.28 7.41
CA ALA A 6 -52.25 22.64 6.73
C ALA A 6 -52.62 21.99 5.37
N ASP A 7 -53.88 22.04 4.95
CA ASP A 7 -54.39 21.33 3.76
C ASP A 7 -54.20 22.07 2.42
N SER A 8 -53.58 23.25 2.39
CA SER A 8 -53.30 23.98 1.13
C SER A 8 -51.83 24.01 0.71
N ALA A 9 -50.93 23.38 1.47
CA ALA A 9 -49.49 23.32 1.17
C ALA A 9 -49.04 21.97 0.56
N GLU A 10 -49.87 20.93 0.56
CA GLU A 10 -49.54 19.63 -0.04
C GLU A 10 -49.77 19.56 -1.56
N ALA A 11 -50.41 20.56 -2.17
CA ALA A 11 -50.81 20.52 -3.58
C ALA A 11 -49.71 20.91 -4.60
N ASP A 12 -48.52 21.35 -4.15
CA ASP A 12 -47.46 21.86 -5.05
C ASP A 12 -46.06 21.24 -4.77
N LEU A 13 -46.05 20.10 -4.08
CA LEU A 13 -44.84 19.32 -3.83
C LEU A 13 -44.56 18.38 -5.03
N PRO A 14 -43.33 18.35 -5.56
CA PRO A 14 -42.97 17.41 -6.60
C PRO A 14 -43.11 16.00 -6.03
N VAL A 15 -44.07 15.24 -6.57
CA VAL A 15 -44.34 13.89 -6.11
C VAL A 15 -43.11 13.04 -6.40
N PRO A 16 -42.48 12.41 -5.39
CA PRO A 16 -41.35 11.54 -5.60
C PRO A 16 -41.74 10.45 -6.59
N ALA A 17 -40.91 10.24 -7.61
CA ALA A 17 -41.20 9.32 -8.69
C ALA A 17 -41.54 7.91 -8.16
N CYS A 18 -40.91 7.43 -7.08
CA CYS A 18 -41.49 6.38 -6.26
C CYS A 18 -41.20 6.51 -4.76
N VAL A 19 -42.10 5.95 -3.96
CA VAL A 19 -41.92 5.77 -2.52
C VAL A 19 -41.79 4.28 -2.26
N LEU A 20 -40.60 3.87 -1.83
CA LEU A 20 -40.27 2.47 -1.56
C LEU A 20 -40.12 2.28 -0.06
N LYS A 21 -40.47 1.10 0.41
CA LYS A 21 -40.37 0.77 1.83
C LYS A 21 -39.52 -0.46 2.02
N CYS A 22 -38.71 -0.45 3.06
CA CYS A 22 -37.86 -1.59 3.41
C CYS A 22 -37.78 -1.68 4.94
N ARG A 23 -37.74 -2.90 5.46
CA ARG A 23 -37.32 -3.15 6.84
C ARG A 23 -35.83 -3.45 6.87
N GLU A 24 -35.22 -3.29 8.03
CA GLU A 24 -33.81 -3.58 8.22
C GLU A 24 -33.48 -5.04 7.81
N PRO A 25 -32.45 -5.26 6.97
CA PRO A 25 -32.00 -6.59 6.61
C PRO A 25 -31.61 -7.42 7.86
N GLY A 26 -32.28 -8.55 8.07
CA GLY A 26 -32.07 -9.42 9.23
C GLY A 26 -32.96 -9.14 10.45
N ASN A 27 -33.82 -8.10 10.41
CA ASN A 27 -34.79 -7.81 11.45
C ASN A 27 -36.21 -7.64 10.87
N PRO A 28 -36.95 -8.74 10.63
CA PRO A 28 -38.28 -8.69 10.03
C PRO A 28 -39.34 -8.01 10.93
N PHE A 29 -39.04 -7.79 12.21
CA PHE A 29 -39.94 -7.15 13.18
C PHE A 29 -39.58 -5.69 13.48
N GLY A 30 -38.53 -5.14 12.86
CA GLY A 30 -38.10 -3.75 13.03
C GLY A 30 -39.06 -2.74 12.38
N PRO A 31 -38.93 -1.44 12.72
CA PRO A 31 -39.71 -0.38 12.08
C PRO A 31 -39.43 -0.34 10.57
N GLU A 32 -40.42 0.04 9.78
CA GLU A 32 -40.31 0.16 8.33
C GLU A 32 -39.72 1.53 7.95
N GLN A 33 -38.66 1.53 7.12
CA GLN A 33 -38.01 2.73 6.60
C GLN A 33 -38.63 3.14 5.25
N THR A 34 -38.68 4.44 4.99
CA THR A 34 -39.25 5.02 3.76
C THR A 34 -38.17 5.66 2.89
N PHE A 35 -38.15 5.28 1.62
CA PHE A 35 -37.25 5.79 0.58
C PHE A 35 -38.04 6.58 -0.45
N TYR A 36 -37.69 7.86 -0.62
CA TYR A 36 -38.26 8.75 -1.61
C TYR A 36 -37.29 8.85 -2.78
N VAL A 37 -37.61 8.21 -3.91
CA VAL A 37 -36.75 8.16 -5.09
C VAL A 37 -37.23 9.20 -6.09
N LEU A 38 -36.38 10.18 -6.36
CA LEU A 38 -36.64 11.23 -7.34
C LEU A 38 -35.82 10.97 -8.59
N GLY A 39 -36.52 10.79 -9.71
CA GLY A 39 -35.90 10.73 -11.04
C GLY A 39 -35.63 12.13 -11.56
N THR A 40 -34.41 12.35 -12.04
CA THR A 40 -33.95 13.64 -12.55
C THR A 40 -33.53 13.50 -14.00
N ALA A 41 -33.76 14.56 -14.79
CA ALA A 41 -33.10 14.74 -16.06
C ALA A 41 -31.81 15.54 -15.78
N HIS A 42 -30.63 14.92 -15.93
CA HIS A 42 -29.31 15.38 -15.46
C HIS A 42 -28.76 16.70 -16.03
N VAL A 43 -29.64 17.51 -16.62
CA VAL A 43 -29.36 18.77 -17.34
C VAL A 43 -30.54 19.74 -17.26
N SER A 44 -31.56 19.49 -16.42
CA SER A 44 -32.78 20.30 -16.32
C SER A 44 -32.82 21.20 -15.08
N SER A 45 -33.09 22.49 -15.28
CA SER A 45 -33.34 23.44 -14.19
C SER A 45 -34.61 23.11 -13.40
N ALA A 46 -35.60 22.49 -14.04
CA ALA A 46 -36.80 21.98 -13.36
C ALA A 46 -36.44 20.86 -12.37
N SER A 47 -35.58 19.91 -12.76
CA SER A 47 -35.13 18.84 -11.86
C SER A 47 -34.35 19.36 -10.65
N CYS A 48 -33.63 20.47 -10.78
CA CYS A 48 -32.97 21.13 -9.64
C CYS A 48 -34.00 21.67 -8.63
N GLN A 49 -35.06 22.31 -9.11
CA GLN A 49 -36.15 22.81 -8.26
C GLN A 49 -36.90 21.66 -7.59
N ASP A 50 -37.11 20.55 -8.31
CA ASP A 50 -37.78 19.37 -7.76
C ASP A 50 -36.99 18.72 -6.62
N VAL A 51 -35.67 18.60 -6.79
CA VAL A 51 -34.74 18.12 -5.75
C VAL A 51 -34.80 19.00 -4.51
N GLU A 52 -34.74 20.32 -4.68
CA GLU A 52 -34.78 21.29 -3.58
C GLU A 52 -36.11 21.19 -2.81
N LYS A 53 -37.24 21.23 -3.51
CA LYS A 53 -38.58 21.13 -2.92
C LYS A 53 -38.77 19.81 -2.18
N LEU A 54 -38.38 18.68 -2.77
CA LEU A 54 -38.57 17.36 -2.16
C LEU A 54 -37.72 17.18 -0.89
N ILE A 55 -36.43 17.55 -0.93
CA ILE A 55 -35.55 17.41 0.24
C ILE A 55 -36.08 18.29 1.40
N ARG A 56 -36.54 19.51 1.10
CA ARG A 56 -37.14 20.41 2.09
C ARG A 56 -38.43 19.89 2.69
N ALA A 57 -39.29 19.26 1.90
CA ALA A 57 -40.54 18.69 2.37
C ALA A 57 -40.31 17.42 3.21
N VAL A 58 -39.44 16.52 2.76
CA VAL A 58 -39.23 15.21 3.39
C VAL A 58 -38.38 15.30 4.67
N GLN A 59 -37.48 16.28 4.77
CA GLN A 59 -36.50 16.39 5.87
C GLN A 59 -35.80 15.03 6.15
N PRO A 60 -35.08 14.48 5.17
CA PRO A 60 -34.47 13.15 5.28
C PRO A 60 -33.25 13.15 6.21
N GLN A 61 -32.92 12.01 6.81
CA GLN A 61 -31.65 11.86 7.54
C GLN A 61 -30.49 11.54 6.59
N ILE A 62 -30.79 10.93 5.44
CA ILE A 62 -29.80 10.60 4.40
C ILE A 62 -30.29 11.03 3.02
N VAL A 63 -29.41 11.64 2.24
CA VAL A 63 -29.59 11.90 0.81
C VAL A 63 -28.61 11.05 0.01
N MET A 64 -29.13 10.14 -0.82
CA MET A 64 -28.34 9.31 -1.73
C MET A 64 -28.29 9.94 -3.12
N LEU A 65 -27.12 9.91 -3.76
CA LEU A 65 -26.92 10.39 -5.12
C LEU A 65 -26.51 9.23 -6.03
N GLU A 66 -27.03 9.19 -7.26
CA GLU A 66 -26.51 8.36 -8.36
C GLU A 66 -25.15 8.89 -8.83
N LEU A 67 -24.16 8.75 -7.98
CA LEU A 67 -22.79 9.14 -8.23
C LEU A 67 -21.87 8.13 -7.57
N CYS A 68 -20.82 7.71 -8.27
CA CYS A 68 -19.81 6.81 -7.70
C CYS A 68 -18.70 7.62 -6.98
N PRO A 69 -17.97 7.01 -6.02
CA PRO A 69 -16.93 7.71 -5.25
C PRO A 69 -15.85 8.38 -6.09
N GLU A 70 -15.45 7.78 -7.22
CA GLU A 70 -14.43 8.32 -8.12
C GLU A 70 -14.89 9.59 -8.85
N ARG A 71 -16.20 9.74 -9.04
CA ARG A 71 -16.82 10.90 -9.68
C ARG A 71 -17.20 12.00 -8.68
N ARG A 72 -16.87 11.87 -7.39
CA ARG A 72 -17.18 12.87 -6.36
C ARG A 72 -16.67 14.28 -6.70
N GLN A 73 -15.55 14.38 -7.41
CA GLN A 73 -14.98 15.67 -7.83
C GLN A 73 -15.95 16.46 -8.73
N MET A 74 -16.89 15.81 -9.41
CA MET A 74 -17.93 16.48 -10.18
C MET A 74 -18.77 17.43 -9.33
N LEU A 75 -18.94 17.18 -8.03
CA LEU A 75 -19.68 18.07 -7.12
C LEU A 75 -18.94 19.38 -6.83
N SER A 76 -17.66 19.50 -7.20
CA SER A 76 -16.77 20.63 -6.85
C SER A 76 -16.12 21.37 -8.03
N LEU A 77 -16.32 20.92 -9.27
CA LEU A 77 -15.69 21.50 -10.47
C LEU A 77 -16.47 22.70 -11.02
N SER A 78 -15.75 23.72 -11.54
CA SER A 78 -16.32 24.85 -12.27
C SER A 78 -16.34 24.60 -13.79
N LYS A 79 -17.11 25.38 -14.59
CA LYS A 79 -17.12 25.29 -16.07
C LYS A 79 -15.70 25.35 -16.69
N ALA A 80 -14.74 25.99 -16.02
CA ALA A 80 -13.38 26.17 -16.53
C ALA A 80 -12.46 24.95 -16.32
N ASP A 81 -12.85 23.98 -15.48
CA ASP A 81 -12.02 22.84 -15.08
C ASP A 81 -12.39 21.52 -15.79
N LEU A 82 -13.40 21.53 -16.66
CA LEU A 82 -13.71 20.41 -17.54
C LEU A 82 -12.63 20.38 -18.64
N ALA A 83 -11.78 19.35 -18.60
CA ALA A 83 -10.67 19.18 -19.53
C ALA A 83 -11.13 19.41 -20.98
N SER A 84 -10.37 20.20 -21.73
CA SER A 84 -10.65 20.40 -23.15
C SER A 84 -10.54 19.05 -23.88
N ASN A 85 -11.33 18.83 -24.93
CA ASN A 85 -11.28 17.60 -25.74
C ASN A 85 -9.84 17.26 -26.19
N LYS A 86 -8.93 18.24 -26.31
CA LYS A 86 -7.52 18.04 -26.67
C LYS A 86 -6.71 17.29 -25.61
N ASP A 87 -7.04 17.45 -24.32
CA ASP A 87 -6.29 16.83 -23.22
C ASP A 87 -6.61 15.34 -23.07
N LEU A 88 -7.87 14.95 -23.35
CA LEU A 88 -8.31 13.55 -23.32
C LEU A 88 -7.57 12.67 -24.34
N TRP A 89 -7.34 13.21 -25.55
CA TRP A 89 -6.62 12.50 -26.60
C TRP A 89 -5.11 12.40 -26.33
N GLN A 90 -4.54 13.38 -25.63
CA GLN A 90 -3.15 13.32 -25.17
C GLN A 90 -2.95 12.23 -24.10
N LEU A 91 -3.89 12.08 -23.16
CA LEU A 91 -3.84 11.03 -22.14
C LEU A 91 -3.85 9.62 -22.76
N TRP A 92 -4.59 9.41 -23.85
CA TRP A 92 -4.53 8.14 -24.58
C TRP A 92 -3.20 7.95 -25.33
N ARG A 93 -2.74 8.97 -26.07
CA ARG A 93 -1.46 8.93 -26.82
C ARG A 93 -0.25 8.65 -25.91
N ASN A 94 -0.26 9.16 -24.69
CA ASN A 94 0.80 8.95 -23.69
C ASN A 94 0.67 7.62 -22.94
N GLY A 95 -0.43 6.88 -23.14
CA GLY A 95 -0.71 5.61 -22.46
C GLY A 95 -1.23 5.76 -21.02
N ASP A 96 -1.56 6.98 -20.60
CA ASP A 96 -2.03 7.31 -19.26
C ASP A 96 -3.51 6.95 -19.04
N ALA A 97 -4.30 6.81 -20.10
CA ALA A 97 -5.69 6.35 -20.06
C ALA A 97 -6.06 5.42 -21.25
N PRO A 98 -6.91 4.39 -21.06
CA PRO A 98 -7.43 3.58 -22.16
C PRO A 98 -8.29 4.41 -23.12
N LEU A 99 -8.19 4.13 -24.43
CA LEU A 99 -8.97 4.81 -25.48
C LEU A 99 -10.45 4.92 -25.16
N VAL A 100 -11.05 3.81 -24.70
CA VAL A 100 -12.47 3.72 -24.36
C VAL A 100 -12.86 4.68 -23.22
N THR A 101 -11.97 4.88 -22.26
CA THR A 101 -12.18 5.84 -21.15
C THR A 101 -12.16 7.27 -21.67
N CYS A 102 -11.22 7.60 -22.55
CA CYS A 102 -11.17 8.92 -23.19
C CYS A 102 -12.40 9.17 -24.07
N MET A 103 -12.84 8.16 -24.83
CA MET A 103 -14.05 8.23 -25.67
C MET A 103 -15.31 8.45 -24.84
N TYR A 104 -15.46 7.73 -23.72
CA TYR A 104 -16.60 7.91 -22.81
C TYR A 104 -16.62 9.31 -22.19
N SER A 105 -15.47 9.82 -21.74
CA SER A 105 -15.37 11.19 -21.21
C SER A 105 -15.64 12.27 -22.26
N TRP A 106 -15.25 12.03 -23.52
CA TRP A 106 -15.54 12.92 -24.65
C TRP A 106 -17.03 12.92 -25.03
N LEU A 107 -17.68 11.74 -25.03
CA LEU A 107 -19.12 11.65 -25.27
C LEU A 107 -19.91 12.45 -24.22
N LEU A 108 -19.51 12.32 -22.95
CA LEU A 108 -20.11 13.08 -21.85
C LEU A 108 -19.87 14.59 -21.95
N SER A 109 -18.73 15.04 -22.50
CA SER A 109 -18.45 16.48 -22.68
C SER A 109 -19.28 17.08 -23.82
N GLN A 110 -19.40 16.39 -24.95
CA GLN A 110 -20.17 16.87 -26.12
C GLN A 110 -21.67 17.06 -25.83
N VAL A 111 -22.27 16.13 -25.07
CA VAL A 111 -23.68 16.23 -24.65
C VAL A 111 -23.88 17.41 -23.69
N GLY A 112 -22.89 17.70 -22.83
CA GLY A 112 -22.93 18.83 -21.89
C GLY A 112 -22.79 20.20 -22.58
N ASP A 113 -21.93 20.32 -23.59
CA ASP A 113 -21.70 21.58 -24.30
C ASP A 113 -22.92 22.01 -25.14
N SER A 114 -23.67 21.05 -25.67
CA SER A 114 -24.83 21.29 -26.56
C SER A 114 -26.07 21.83 -25.83
N LEU A 115 -26.17 21.67 -24.50
CA LEU A 115 -27.36 21.99 -23.71
C LEU A 115 -27.18 23.19 -22.77
N ASN A 116 -26.00 23.81 -22.73
CA ASN A 116 -25.62 24.99 -21.94
C ASN A 116 -25.85 24.89 -20.40
N VAL A 117 -26.22 23.72 -19.89
CA VAL A 117 -26.35 23.36 -18.46
C VAL A 117 -25.21 22.41 -18.07
N LEU A 118 -24.58 22.64 -16.93
CA LEU A 118 -23.52 21.74 -16.41
C LEU A 118 -24.13 20.38 -16.02
N PRO A 119 -23.59 19.25 -16.50
CA PRO A 119 -24.02 17.93 -16.02
C PRO A 119 -23.82 17.81 -14.49
N GLY A 120 -24.87 17.42 -13.77
CA GLY A 120 -24.81 17.18 -12.32
C GLY A 120 -25.20 18.35 -11.40
N GLU A 121 -25.83 19.42 -11.91
CA GLU A 121 -26.34 20.52 -11.08
C GLU A 121 -27.38 20.05 -10.05
N GLU A 122 -28.25 19.12 -10.42
CA GLU A 122 -29.24 18.51 -9.54
C GLU A 122 -28.60 17.80 -8.33
N PHE A 123 -27.43 17.18 -8.53
CA PHE A 123 -26.67 16.57 -7.44
C PHE A 123 -25.97 17.60 -6.55
N ARG A 124 -25.56 18.75 -7.11
CA ARG A 124 -25.01 19.86 -6.32
C ARG A 124 -26.08 20.52 -5.47
N VAL A 125 -27.30 20.67 -6.00
CA VAL A 125 -28.46 21.14 -5.24
C VAL A 125 -28.79 20.15 -4.12
N ALA A 126 -28.85 18.84 -4.43
CA ALA A 126 -29.08 17.81 -3.42
C ALA A 126 -28.03 17.84 -2.30
N LEU A 127 -26.74 18.00 -2.64
CA LEU A 127 -25.66 18.14 -1.67
C LEU A 127 -25.81 19.38 -0.80
N ARG A 128 -26.14 20.53 -1.41
CA ARG A 128 -26.34 21.81 -0.71
C ARG A 128 -27.49 21.71 0.28
N GLU A 129 -28.65 21.23 -0.15
CA GLU A 129 -29.84 21.11 0.70
C GLU A 129 -29.64 20.10 1.82
N ALA A 130 -28.96 18.98 1.55
CA ALA A 130 -28.59 18.03 2.58
C ALA A 130 -27.69 18.67 3.66
N GLN A 131 -26.70 19.48 3.26
CA GLN A 131 -25.82 20.19 4.20
C GLN A 131 -26.59 21.20 5.05
N VAL A 132 -27.53 21.94 4.46
CA VAL A 132 -28.37 22.91 5.19
C VAL A 132 -29.20 22.22 6.28
N MET A 133 -29.67 21.01 6.04
CA MET A 133 -30.49 20.24 6.99
C MET A 133 -29.68 19.35 7.94
N GLY A 134 -28.36 19.28 7.79
CA GLY A 134 -27.52 18.33 8.51
C GLY A 134 -27.75 16.87 8.12
N ALA A 135 -28.38 16.61 6.96
CA ALA A 135 -28.56 15.27 6.42
C ALA A 135 -27.24 14.71 5.86
N LYS A 136 -27.00 13.41 6.05
CA LYS A 136 -25.79 12.75 5.56
C LYS A 136 -25.92 12.44 4.07
N VAL A 137 -24.92 12.78 3.27
CA VAL A 137 -24.89 12.45 1.84
C VAL A 137 -24.16 11.14 1.59
N VAL A 138 -24.77 10.25 0.80
CA VAL A 138 -24.21 8.95 0.38
C VAL A 138 -24.12 8.88 -1.13
N LEU A 139 -22.98 8.42 -1.65
CA LEU A 139 -22.74 8.18 -3.06
C LEU A 139 -23.10 6.72 -3.36
N GLY A 140 -24.20 6.49 -4.05
CA GLY A 140 -24.86 5.18 -4.08
C GLY A 140 -24.72 4.38 -5.37
N ASP A 141 -23.96 4.86 -6.34
CA ASP A 141 -23.76 4.18 -7.63
C ASP A 141 -22.49 3.32 -7.66
N ARG A 142 -22.46 2.35 -8.58
CA ARG A 142 -21.35 1.42 -8.79
C ARG A 142 -20.11 2.18 -9.30
N PRO A 143 -18.90 1.80 -8.85
CA PRO A 143 -17.65 2.31 -9.41
C PRO A 143 -17.61 2.32 -10.94
N VAL A 144 -17.43 3.50 -11.54
CA VAL A 144 -17.51 3.71 -13.00
C VAL A 144 -16.52 2.84 -13.78
N HIS A 145 -15.35 2.57 -13.21
CA HIS A 145 -14.33 1.74 -13.84
C HIS A 145 -14.76 0.26 -13.96
N VAL A 146 -15.53 -0.26 -13.00
CA VAL A 146 -16.13 -1.60 -13.06
C VAL A 146 -17.20 -1.64 -14.14
N THR A 147 -18.07 -0.63 -14.17
CA THR A 147 -19.11 -0.47 -15.21
C THR A 147 -18.49 -0.46 -16.61
N ILE A 148 -17.45 0.35 -16.85
CA ILE A 148 -16.78 0.44 -18.15
C ILE A 148 -16.12 -0.90 -18.53
N ALA A 149 -15.45 -1.55 -17.57
CA ALA A 149 -14.78 -2.82 -17.83
C ALA A 149 -15.77 -3.93 -18.20
N ARG A 150 -16.92 -3.98 -17.52
CA ARG A 150 -17.98 -4.96 -17.78
C ARG A 150 -18.74 -4.66 -19.07
N LEU A 151 -19.02 -3.38 -19.35
CA LEU A 151 -19.58 -2.93 -20.63
C LEU A 151 -18.68 -3.37 -21.79
N TRP A 152 -17.37 -3.11 -21.70
CA TRP A 152 -16.43 -3.51 -22.74
C TRP A 152 -16.31 -5.03 -22.87
N ALA A 153 -16.44 -5.77 -21.78
CA ALA A 153 -16.42 -7.23 -21.82
C ALA A 153 -17.68 -7.83 -22.44
N ALA A 154 -18.85 -7.20 -22.24
CA ALA A 154 -20.14 -7.65 -22.77
C ALA A 154 -20.23 -7.55 -24.30
N LEU A 155 -19.56 -6.55 -24.89
CA LEU A 155 -19.55 -6.34 -26.34
C LEU A 155 -18.82 -7.49 -27.09
N SER A 156 -19.44 -8.01 -28.14
CA SER A 156 -18.78 -8.90 -29.11
C SER A 156 -17.68 -8.19 -29.91
N MET A 157 -16.85 -8.93 -30.63
CA MET A 157 -15.80 -8.33 -31.49
C MET A 157 -16.41 -7.48 -32.63
N TYR A 158 -17.56 -7.90 -33.15
CA TYR A 158 -18.30 -7.15 -34.16
C TYR A 158 -18.84 -5.84 -33.58
N GLU A 159 -19.54 -5.89 -32.44
CA GLU A 159 -20.07 -4.69 -31.79
C GLU A 159 -18.95 -3.74 -31.33
N LYS A 160 -17.80 -4.25 -30.86
CA LYS A 160 -16.61 -3.42 -30.57
C LYS A 160 -16.10 -2.69 -31.80
N THR A 161 -16.04 -3.37 -32.93
CA THR A 161 -15.56 -2.79 -34.18
C THR A 161 -16.57 -1.78 -34.73
N LYS A 162 -17.87 -2.12 -34.70
CA LYS A 162 -18.98 -1.22 -35.06
C LYS A 162 -19.00 0.04 -34.17
N PHE A 163 -18.86 -0.12 -32.86
CA PHE A 163 -18.85 0.98 -31.89
C PHE A 163 -17.66 1.93 -32.11
N ILE A 164 -16.45 1.40 -32.32
CA ILE A 164 -15.29 2.22 -32.68
C ILE A 164 -15.50 2.90 -34.04
N TRP A 165 -16.01 2.19 -35.04
CA TRP A 165 -16.26 2.73 -36.37
C TRP A 165 -17.28 3.87 -36.35
N GLN A 166 -18.43 3.67 -35.70
CA GLN A 166 -19.44 4.73 -35.52
C GLN A 166 -18.84 5.93 -34.81
N MET A 167 -18.07 5.72 -33.73
CA MET A 167 -17.42 6.84 -33.04
C MET A 167 -16.35 7.55 -33.87
N LEU A 168 -15.65 6.84 -34.76
CA LEU A 168 -14.72 7.47 -35.69
C LEU A 168 -15.45 8.25 -36.79
N VAL A 169 -16.53 7.70 -37.34
CA VAL A 169 -17.32 8.36 -38.39
C VAL A 169 -18.03 9.59 -37.83
N THR A 170 -18.75 9.46 -36.70
CA THR A 170 -19.48 10.55 -36.04
C THR A 170 -18.54 11.52 -35.29
N GLY A 171 -17.31 11.10 -34.97
CA GLY A 171 -16.33 11.92 -34.24
C GLY A 171 -15.28 12.62 -35.11
N LEU A 172 -15.05 12.17 -36.35
CA LEU A 172 -14.17 12.83 -37.32
C LEU A 172 -14.92 13.62 -38.40
N LEU A 173 -16.23 13.41 -38.58
CA LEU A 173 -17.08 14.19 -39.50
C LEU A 173 -18.50 14.28 -38.92
N PRO A 174 -18.88 15.42 -38.29
CA PRO A 174 -19.91 16.26 -38.91
C PRO A 174 -19.69 17.77 -38.69
N ASP A 175 -20.19 18.56 -39.64
CA ASP A 175 -20.21 20.03 -39.61
C ASP A 175 -21.11 20.55 -38.48
N SER A 176 -20.65 21.57 -37.75
CA SER A 176 -21.29 22.09 -36.53
C SER A 176 -22.67 22.75 -36.73
N LYS A 177 -23.22 22.73 -37.95
CA LYS A 177 -24.51 23.35 -38.30
C LYS A 177 -25.70 22.40 -38.22
N GLU A 178 -25.55 21.11 -38.55
CA GLU A 178 -26.68 20.15 -38.46
C GLU A 178 -27.08 19.88 -37.00
N ILE A 179 -26.10 19.82 -36.10
CA ILE A 179 -26.30 19.52 -34.67
C ILE A 179 -27.11 20.63 -33.97
N SER A 180 -26.92 21.89 -34.36
CA SER A 180 -27.60 23.03 -33.75
C SER A 180 -29.11 23.06 -34.03
N GLU A 181 -29.54 22.64 -35.23
CA GLU A 181 -30.96 22.63 -35.61
C GLU A 181 -31.70 21.39 -35.08
N THR A 182 -31.01 20.25 -34.92
CA THR A 182 -31.62 19.04 -34.32
C THR A 182 -31.74 19.14 -32.80
N VAL A 183 -30.86 19.88 -32.14
CA VAL A 183 -30.82 19.98 -30.66
C VAL A 183 -31.88 20.94 -30.11
N GLU A 184 -32.34 21.94 -30.87
CA GLU A 184 -33.41 22.84 -30.41
C GLU A 184 -34.81 22.20 -30.42
N SER A 185 -35.04 21.14 -31.20
CA SER A 185 -36.33 20.43 -31.25
C SER A 185 -36.49 19.31 -30.20
N LEU A 186 -35.52 19.09 -29.32
CA LEU A 186 -35.45 17.91 -28.43
C LEU A 186 -35.44 18.26 -26.94
N LYS A 187 -36.40 19.07 -26.50
CA LYS A 187 -36.64 19.36 -25.07
C LYS A 187 -37.90 18.66 -24.60
N GLU A 188 -37.78 17.42 -24.13
CA GLU A 188 -38.68 16.82 -23.15
C GLU A 188 -38.09 15.51 -22.61
N THR A 189 -38.55 15.10 -21.42
CA THR A 189 -38.02 14.01 -20.56
C THR A 189 -37.91 12.64 -21.26
N ASP A 190 -38.53 12.48 -22.42
CA ASP A 190 -38.48 11.27 -23.25
C ASP A 190 -37.17 11.09 -24.02
N VAL A 191 -36.36 12.14 -24.26
CA VAL A 191 -35.15 12.03 -25.12
C VAL A 191 -34.08 11.11 -24.55
N LEU A 192 -33.83 11.16 -23.24
CA LEU A 192 -32.80 10.31 -22.63
C LEU A 192 -33.24 8.84 -22.61
N THR A 193 -34.53 8.60 -22.35
CA THR A 193 -35.13 7.28 -22.36
C THR A 193 -35.18 6.70 -23.77
N GLU A 194 -35.50 7.52 -24.76
CA GLU A 194 -35.56 7.15 -26.18
C GLU A 194 -34.15 6.93 -26.76
N ALA A 195 -33.17 7.76 -26.42
CA ALA A 195 -31.76 7.54 -26.80
C ALA A 195 -31.16 6.27 -26.16
N ILE A 196 -31.49 5.98 -24.90
CA ILE A 196 -31.12 4.71 -24.24
C ILE A 196 -31.80 3.53 -24.95
N LYS A 197 -33.05 3.70 -25.40
CA LYS A 197 -33.81 2.67 -26.12
C LYS A 197 -33.26 2.44 -27.53
N GLU A 198 -32.91 3.47 -28.27
CA GLU A 198 -32.25 3.40 -29.58
C GLU A 198 -30.84 2.79 -29.47
N MET A 199 -30.03 3.23 -28.49
CA MET A 199 -28.72 2.63 -28.21
C MET A 199 -28.85 1.17 -27.76
N GLY A 200 -29.92 0.83 -27.03
CA GLY A 200 -30.26 -0.53 -26.65
C GLY A 200 -30.72 -1.42 -27.80
N GLN A 201 -31.31 -0.84 -28.86
CA GLN A 201 -31.61 -1.56 -30.10
C GLN A 201 -30.34 -1.79 -30.93
N GLU A 202 -29.42 -0.83 -30.97
CA GLU A 202 -28.16 -0.97 -31.72
C GLU A 202 -27.12 -1.85 -31.01
N PHE A 203 -27.13 -1.84 -29.67
CA PHE A 203 -26.16 -2.52 -28.80
C PHE A 203 -26.84 -3.13 -27.56
N PRO A 204 -27.70 -4.15 -27.73
CA PRO A 204 -28.49 -4.73 -26.64
C PRO A 204 -27.63 -5.34 -25.53
N THR A 205 -26.41 -5.80 -25.86
CA THR A 205 -25.44 -6.35 -24.90
C THR A 205 -24.88 -5.30 -23.93
N MET A 206 -24.94 -4.00 -24.26
CA MET A 206 -24.45 -2.91 -23.40
C MET A 206 -25.44 -2.48 -22.32
N ILE A 207 -26.74 -2.64 -22.54
CA ILE A 207 -27.78 -2.17 -21.61
C ILE A 207 -27.67 -2.89 -20.26
N LYS A 208 -27.39 -4.20 -20.28
CA LYS A 208 -27.24 -5.00 -19.06
C LYS A 208 -26.20 -4.40 -18.09
N PRO A 209 -24.93 -4.20 -18.47
CA PRO A 209 -23.94 -3.59 -17.58
C PRO A 209 -24.12 -2.08 -17.38
N LEU A 210 -24.73 -1.35 -18.32
CA LEU A 210 -24.85 0.11 -18.23
C LEU A 210 -26.02 0.59 -17.36
N ILE A 211 -27.08 -0.20 -17.25
CA ILE A 211 -28.33 0.18 -16.57
C ILE A 211 -28.72 -0.90 -15.56
N ASN A 212 -29.12 -2.09 -16.00
CA ASN A 212 -29.69 -3.12 -15.12
C ASN A 212 -28.76 -3.52 -13.95
N GLU A 213 -27.48 -3.73 -14.22
CA GLU A 213 -26.51 -4.06 -13.15
C GLU A 213 -26.27 -2.89 -12.19
N ARG A 214 -26.41 -1.64 -12.65
CA ARG A 214 -26.31 -0.44 -11.79
C ARG A 214 -27.57 -0.27 -10.95
N ASP A 215 -28.75 -0.54 -11.50
CA ASP A 215 -30.02 -0.54 -10.75
C ASP A 215 -29.94 -1.49 -9.56
N GLN A 216 -29.48 -2.72 -9.80
CA GLN A 216 -29.27 -3.70 -8.73
C GLN A 216 -28.28 -3.20 -7.68
N TYR A 217 -27.15 -2.62 -8.09
CA TYR A 217 -26.17 -2.07 -7.14
C TYR A 217 -26.73 -0.90 -6.32
N MET A 218 -27.51 -0.02 -6.95
CA MET A 218 -28.17 1.10 -6.27
C MET A 218 -29.22 0.63 -5.28
N VAL A 219 -30.07 -0.34 -5.67
CA VAL A 219 -31.05 -0.96 -4.77
C VAL A 219 -30.37 -1.61 -3.57
N TRP A 220 -29.30 -2.38 -3.80
CA TRP A 220 -28.51 -2.97 -2.72
C TRP A 220 -27.97 -1.89 -1.76
N THR A 221 -27.47 -0.78 -2.31
CA THR A 221 -26.98 0.34 -1.49
C THR A 221 -28.12 0.95 -0.67
N MET A 222 -29.27 1.22 -1.29
CA MET A 222 -30.45 1.78 -0.64
C MET A 222 -30.93 0.90 0.52
N ARG A 223 -31.04 -0.42 0.34
CA ARG A 223 -31.47 -1.36 1.39
C ARG A 223 -30.53 -1.35 2.60
N ARG A 224 -29.21 -1.13 2.41
CA ARG A 224 -28.25 -1.00 3.53
C ARG A 224 -28.37 0.32 4.28
N LEU A 225 -28.91 1.36 3.65
CA LEU A 225 -29.19 2.63 4.32
C LEU A 225 -30.37 2.52 5.29
N ALA A 226 -31.21 1.49 5.15
CA ALA A 226 -32.32 1.23 6.07
C ALA A 226 -31.86 1.01 7.53
N CYS A 227 -30.65 0.47 7.75
CA CYS A 227 -30.07 0.33 9.10
C CYS A 227 -29.69 1.68 9.74
N HIS A 228 -29.66 2.77 8.97
CA HIS A 228 -29.03 4.03 9.37
C HIS A 228 -29.97 5.23 9.36
N ALA A 229 -31.15 5.12 8.74
CA ALA A 229 -32.09 6.23 8.60
C ALA A 229 -33.53 5.73 8.41
N SER A 230 -34.49 6.44 9.01
CA SER A 230 -35.92 6.16 8.82
C SER A 230 -36.49 6.77 7.55
N ARG A 231 -35.90 7.88 7.06
CA ARG A 231 -36.28 8.58 5.83
C ARG A 231 -35.06 8.87 4.99
N VAL A 232 -35.07 8.36 3.76
CA VAL A 232 -33.99 8.55 2.79
C VAL A 232 -34.55 9.18 1.52
N VAL A 233 -33.89 10.20 0.99
CA VAL A 233 -34.17 10.72 -0.37
C VAL A 233 -33.07 10.23 -1.30
N ALA A 234 -33.42 9.56 -2.39
CA ALA A 234 -32.48 9.13 -3.43
C ALA A 234 -32.70 9.93 -4.70
N VAL A 235 -31.67 10.66 -5.14
CA VAL A 235 -31.67 11.44 -6.37
C VAL A 235 -30.95 10.62 -7.45
N VAL A 236 -31.72 10.12 -8.41
CA VAL A 236 -31.25 9.24 -9.48
C VAL A 236 -31.69 9.78 -10.84
N GLY A 237 -31.09 9.32 -11.92
CA GLY A 237 -31.53 9.59 -13.27
C GLY A 237 -32.85 8.91 -13.57
N ALA A 238 -33.71 9.56 -14.35
CA ALA A 238 -35.04 9.05 -14.68
C ALA A 238 -35.01 7.63 -15.29
N GLY A 239 -33.97 7.30 -16.06
CA GLY A 239 -33.79 5.98 -16.68
C GLY A 239 -33.59 4.82 -15.70
N HIS A 240 -33.24 5.10 -14.44
CA HIS A 240 -33.00 4.07 -13.41
C HIS A 240 -34.26 3.77 -12.56
N LEU A 241 -35.30 4.60 -12.66
CA LEU A 241 -36.50 4.49 -11.81
C LEU A 241 -37.23 3.15 -11.98
N GLN A 242 -37.42 2.70 -13.22
CA GLN A 242 -38.11 1.45 -13.50
C GLN A 242 -37.31 0.26 -12.96
N GLY A 243 -36.01 0.20 -13.26
CA GLY A 243 -35.14 -0.88 -12.80
C GLY A 243 -35.01 -0.94 -11.27
N ILE A 244 -34.96 0.21 -10.58
CA ILE A 244 -34.96 0.27 -9.12
C ILE A 244 -36.24 -0.34 -8.53
N ARG A 245 -37.41 -0.07 -9.13
CA ARG A 245 -38.68 -0.66 -8.68
C ARG A 245 -38.72 -2.17 -8.91
N GLU A 246 -38.30 -2.62 -10.08
CA GLU A 246 -38.32 -4.03 -10.46
C GLU A 246 -37.37 -4.87 -9.59
N HIS A 247 -36.20 -4.33 -9.23
CA HIS A 247 -35.21 -5.05 -8.43
C HIS A 247 -35.36 -4.83 -6.92
N TRP A 248 -36.32 -4.01 -6.45
CA TRP A 248 -36.41 -3.60 -5.04
C TRP A 248 -36.48 -4.80 -4.09
N ASP A 249 -37.27 -5.81 -4.45
CA ASP A 249 -37.47 -7.03 -3.65
C ASP A 249 -36.59 -8.21 -4.10
N ALA A 250 -35.77 -8.03 -5.14
CA ALA A 250 -34.89 -9.08 -5.63
C ALA A 250 -33.76 -9.39 -4.64
N ASP A 251 -33.28 -10.64 -4.68
CA ASP A 251 -32.03 -11.01 -4.01
C ASP A 251 -30.84 -10.60 -4.88
N ILE A 252 -30.02 -9.66 -4.38
CA ILE A 252 -28.97 -9.00 -5.16
C ILE A 252 -27.61 -9.52 -4.72
N GLN A 253 -26.99 -10.31 -5.59
CA GLN A 253 -25.65 -10.84 -5.42
C GLN A 253 -24.60 -9.78 -5.81
N VAL A 254 -24.37 -8.81 -4.92
CA VAL A 254 -23.48 -7.66 -5.18
C VAL A 254 -22.06 -8.07 -5.55
N ASP A 255 -21.56 -9.19 -5.00
CA ASP A 255 -20.22 -9.69 -5.29
C ASP A 255 -20.06 -9.99 -6.79
N GLU A 256 -21.08 -10.53 -7.46
CA GLU A 256 -21.06 -10.80 -8.90
C GLU A 256 -21.04 -9.52 -9.75
N LEU A 257 -21.72 -8.47 -9.28
CA LEU A 257 -21.76 -7.15 -9.91
C LEU A 257 -20.41 -6.42 -9.82
N MET A 258 -19.55 -6.84 -8.87
CA MET A 258 -18.23 -6.27 -8.59
C MET A 258 -17.06 -7.07 -9.18
N ILE A 259 -17.31 -8.28 -9.70
CA ILE A 259 -16.26 -9.08 -10.38
C ILE A 259 -15.82 -8.38 -11.67
N MET A 260 -14.51 -8.18 -11.78
CA MET A 260 -13.87 -7.71 -13.01
C MET A 260 -13.75 -8.85 -14.03
N PRO A 261 -14.19 -8.67 -15.28
CA PRO A 261 -14.18 -9.71 -16.28
C PRO A 261 -12.74 -10.13 -16.65
N GLN A 262 -12.49 -11.44 -16.74
CA GLN A 262 -11.19 -11.97 -17.16
C GLN A 262 -10.94 -11.70 -18.64
N ARG A 263 -9.70 -11.35 -18.99
CA ARG A 263 -9.34 -10.93 -20.36
C ARG A 263 -9.19 -12.14 -21.28
N SER A 264 -10.03 -12.25 -22.31
CA SER A 264 -9.85 -13.28 -23.34
C SER A 264 -8.58 -13.05 -24.17
N VAL A 265 -7.90 -14.13 -24.56
CA VAL A 265 -6.67 -14.10 -25.38
C VAL A 265 -6.93 -13.43 -26.74
N ALA A 266 -8.10 -13.64 -27.32
CA ALA A 266 -8.55 -12.97 -28.55
C ALA A 266 -8.60 -11.43 -28.42
N SER A 267 -9.02 -10.90 -27.26
CA SER A 267 -9.00 -9.45 -26.99
C SER A 267 -7.59 -8.83 -26.87
N ARG A 268 -6.58 -9.67 -26.65
CA ARG A 268 -5.17 -9.26 -26.54
C ARG A 268 -4.55 -9.10 -27.93
N VAL A 269 -4.86 -10.03 -28.82
CA VAL A 269 -4.44 -10.02 -30.23
C VAL A 269 -5.14 -8.90 -31.00
N TRP A 270 -6.46 -8.75 -30.84
CA TRP A 270 -7.24 -7.70 -31.49
C TRP A 270 -6.82 -6.28 -31.08
N ARG A 271 -6.41 -6.07 -29.81
CA ARG A 271 -5.84 -4.79 -29.38
C ARG A 271 -4.51 -4.49 -30.08
N GLY A 272 -3.66 -5.50 -30.26
CA GLY A 272 -2.41 -5.35 -31.01
C GLY A 272 -2.67 -4.89 -32.45
N THR A 273 -3.67 -5.49 -33.12
CA THR A 273 -4.02 -5.15 -34.50
C THR A 273 -4.77 -3.83 -34.63
N ALA A 274 -5.74 -3.54 -33.76
CA ALA A 274 -6.51 -2.29 -33.80
C ALA A 274 -5.66 -1.06 -33.43
N THR A 275 -4.74 -1.19 -32.46
CA THR A 275 -3.77 -0.14 -32.14
C THR A 275 -2.80 0.09 -33.32
N LEU A 276 -2.41 -0.94 -34.06
CA LEU A 276 -1.60 -0.79 -35.28
C LEU A 276 -2.35 -0.10 -36.42
N THR A 277 -3.64 -0.40 -36.61
CA THR A 277 -4.48 0.28 -37.63
C THR A 277 -4.77 1.74 -37.26
N LEU A 278 -5.05 2.03 -35.99
CA LEU A 278 -5.24 3.40 -35.47
C LEU A 278 -3.94 4.22 -35.47
N CYS A 279 -2.80 3.61 -35.15
CA CYS A 279 -1.50 4.25 -35.36
C CYS A 279 -1.22 4.46 -36.85
N GLY A 280 -1.65 3.55 -37.74
CA GLY A 280 -1.53 3.72 -39.19
C GLY A 280 -2.32 4.91 -39.74
N LEU A 281 -3.52 5.18 -39.20
CA LEU A 281 -4.35 6.33 -39.56
C LEU A 281 -3.85 7.64 -38.92
N ALA A 282 -3.36 7.60 -37.67
CA ALA A 282 -2.77 8.77 -37.01
C ALA A 282 -1.41 9.18 -37.62
N VAL A 283 -0.65 8.23 -38.16
CA VAL A 283 0.58 8.49 -38.92
C VAL A 283 0.26 9.11 -40.30
N GLY A 284 -0.95 8.91 -40.84
CA GLY A 284 -1.42 9.61 -42.03
C GLY A 284 -1.57 11.12 -41.83
N ASP A 285 -1.87 11.56 -40.60
CA ASP A 285 -2.09 12.97 -40.26
C ASP A 285 -0.80 13.66 -39.76
N GLU A 286 0.14 12.91 -39.18
CA GLU A 286 1.49 13.41 -38.83
C GLU A 286 2.39 13.64 -40.07
N ALA A 287 1.99 13.16 -41.25
CA ALA A 287 2.61 13.53 -42.52
C ALA A 287 2.37 15.01 -42.89
N ALA A 288 1.47 15.73 -42.20
CA ALA A 288 1.14 17.13 -42.49
C ALA A 288 1.91 18.16 -41.63
N SER A 289 2.75 17.73 -40.67
CA SER A 289 3.54 18.65 -39.83
C SER A 289 5.01 18.23 -39.75
N GLY A 290 5.86 18.85 -40.59
CA GLY A 290 7.33 18.67 -40.60
C GLY A 290 7.99 19.00 -39.26
N GLU A 291 9.22 18.59 -38.95
CA GLU A 291 10.28 17.92 -39.69
C GLU A 291 11.28 17.40 -38.63
N ARG A 292 11.70 16.13 -38.69
CA ARG A 292 13.05 15.74 -38.24
C ARG A 292 13.68 15.01 -39.41
N THR A 293 14.67 15.66 -40.02
CA THR A 293 15.29 15.24 -41.28
C THR A 293 16.30 14.10 -41.10
N THR A 294 16.83 13.88 -39.88
CA THR A 294 17.85 12.84 -39.62
C THR A 294 17.33 11.65 -38.80
N ILE A 295 17.80 10.44 -39.13
CA ILE A 295 17.47 9.20 -38.41
C ILE A 295 18.73 8.37 -38.10
N ASN A 296 18.69 7.53 -37.06
CA ASN A 296 19.86 6.72 -36.65
C ASN A 296 20.06 5.48 -37.52
N LYS A 297 21.28 4.93 -37.51
CA LYS A 297 21.68 3.75 -38.29
C LYS A 297 20.72 2.56 -38.21
N THR A 298 20.20 2.24 -37.03
CA THR A 298 19.28 1.10 -36.84
C THR A 298 17.95 1.38 -37.54
N ALA A 299 17.40 2.58 -37.35
CA ALA A 299 16.18 3.01 -38.02
C ALA A 299 16.37 3.06 -39.55
N ALA A 300 17.52 3.52 -40.05
CA ALA A 300 17.82 3.53 -41.48
C ALA A 300 17.76 2.13 -42.11
N LYS A 301 18.36 1.13 -41.46
CA LYS A 301 18.36 -0.27 -41.95
C LYS A 301 16.98 -0.91 -41.91
N GLU A 302 16.16 -0.58 -40.91
CA GLU A 302 14.83 -1.14 -40.73
C GLU A 302 13.77 -0.46 -41.60
N MET A 303 13.84 0.87 -41.74
CA MET A 303 12.87 1.65 -42.51
C MET A 303 13.11 1.52 -44.01
N TYR A 304 14.37 1.51 -44.46
CA TYR A 304 14.74 1.50 -45.88
C TYR A 304 15.28 0.16 -46.39
N CYS A 305 15.31 -0.88 -45.54
CA CYS A 305 15.83 -2.21 -45.88
C CYS A 305 17.30 -2.24 -46.37
N LEU A 306 18.09 -1.22 -46.04
CA LEU A 306 19.50 -1.07 -46.40
C LEU A 306 20.41 -1.89 -45.45
N SER A 307 21.55 -2.32 -45.96
CA SER A 307 22.60 -3.05 -45.22
C SER A 307 23.70 -2.11 -44.74
N ASP A 308 24.60 -2.60 -43.88
CA ASP A 308 25.72 -1.77 -43.42
C ASP A 308 26.62 -1.31 -44.57
N LYS A 309 26.82 -2.15 -45.59
CA LYS A 309 27.61 -1.84 -46.79
C LYS A 309 26.96 -0.77 -47.67
N ASP A 310 25.63 -0.74 -47.73
CA ASP A 310 24.92 0.31 -48.49
C ASP A 310 25.09 1.66 -47.79
N LEU A 311 25.16 1.69 -46.46
CA LEU A 311 25.30 2.90 -45.67
C LEU A 311 26.74 3.45 -45.61
N GLU A 312 27.71 2.73 -46.19
CA GLU A 312 29.11 3.18 -46.27
C GLU A 312 29.33 4.26 -47.34
N SER A 313 28.44 4.34 -48.34
CA SER A 313 28.48 5.40 -49.37
C SER A 313 27.94 6.75 -48.91
N LEU A 314 27.31 6.79 -47.72
CA LEU A 314 26.75 8.00 -47.12
C LEU A 314 27.67 8.54 -46.03
N SER A 315 27.66 9.86 -45.83
CA SER A 315 28.47 10.54 -44.80
C SER A 315 27.60 10.87 -43.58
N PRO A 316 27.59 10.04 -42.52
CA PRO A 316 26.71 10.28 -41.37
C PRO A 316 27.26 11.34 -40.42
N ASP A 317 26.34 12.12 -39.85
CA ASP A 317 26.62 12.99 -38.72
C ASP A 317 26.82 12.19 -37.44
N GLU A 318 27.96 12.39 -36.78
CA GLU A 318 28.25 11.74 -35.51
C GLU A 318 27.79 12.61 -34.33
N LYS A 319 26.84 12.11 -33.55
CA LYS A 319 26.31 12.79 -32.36
C LYS A 319 26.52 11.95 -31.10
N ARG A 320 26.59 12.61 -29.95
CA ARG A 320 26.76 11.91 -28.66
C ARG A 320 25.47 11.17 -28.28
N ASN A 321 25.57 9.89 -27.94
CA ASN A 321 24.42 9.08 -27.59
C ASN A 321 23.78 9.55 -26.26
N PRO A 322 22.52 10.02 -26.24
CA PRO A 322 21.87 10.55 -25.04
C PRO A 322 21.64 9.49 -23.95
N ARG A 323 21.56 8.20 -24.35
CA ARG A 323 21.32 7.08 -23.44
C ARG A 323 22.59 6.45 -22.90
N ASN A 324 23.74 6.69 -23.53
CA ASN A 324 25.04 6.20 -23.07
C ASN A 324 26.08 7.32 -23.08
N ARG A 325 26.11 8.14 -22.02
CA ARG A 325 26.93 9.36 -21.95
C ARG A 325 28.45 9.12 -21.96
N HIS A 326 28.91 7.89 -21.74
CA HIS A 326 30.32 7.50 -21.71
C HIS A 326 30.70 6.44 -22.78
N GLY A 327 29.85 6.20 -23.78
CA GLY A 327 30.08 5.25 -24.87
C GLY A 327 30.12 5.88 -26.27
N ALA A 328 30.29 5.02 -27.28
CA ALA A 328 30.49 5.36 -28.70
C ALA A 328 29.45 6.34 -29.28
N THR A 329 29.91 7.17 -30.24
CA THR A 329 29.09 8.13 -30.99
C THR A 329 28.01 7.41 -31.80
N MET A 330 26.84 8.02 -31.94
CA MET A 330 25.75 7.52 -32.77
C MET A 330 25.78 8.21 -34.13
N LYS A 331 25.72 7.41 -35.20
CA LYS A 331 25.66 7.87 -36.60
C LYS A 331 24.22 8.19 -36.99
N LEU A 332 24.00 9.42 -37.43
CA LEU A 332 22.74 9.95 -37.94
C LEU A 332 22.87 10.15 -39.45
N TYR A 333 21.85 9.78 -40.20
CA TYR A 333 21.80 9.85 -41.66
C TYR A 333 20.62 10.72 -42.07
N GLU A 334 20.82 11.54 -43.11
CA GLU A 334 19.77 12.37 -43.69
C GLU A 334 18.75 11.50 -44.42
N ARG A 335 17.47 11.78 -44.17
CA ARG A 335 16.37 10.93 -44.64
C ARG A 335 16.25 10.96 -46.16
N ALA A 336 16.48 12.12 -46.77
CA ALA A 336 16.44 12.28 -48.22
C ALA A 336 17.53 11.44 -48.93
N GLU A 337 18.73 11.35 -48.36
CA GLU A 337 19.83 10.55 -48.92
C GLU A 337 19.56 9.04 -48.79
N LEU A 338 18.98 8.63 -47.67
CA LEU A 338 18.55 7.24 -47.47
C LEU A 338 17.42 6.83 -48.39
N GLU A 339 16.44 7.72 -48.62
CA GLU A 339 15.34 7.52 -49.55
C GLU A 339 15.87 7.41 -50.98
N ALA A 340 16.77 8.31 -51.41
CA ALA A 340 17.40 8.24 -52.72
C ALA A 340 18.16 6.92 -52.93
N LEU A 341 18.97 6.51 -51.96
CA LEU A 341 19.73 5.26 -52.03
C LEU A 341 18.83 4.01 -52.01
N ALA A 342 17.72 4.05 -51.27
CA ALA A 342 16.75 2.98 -51.24
C ALA A 342 15.96 2.88 -52.55
N VAL A 343 15.61 4.01 -53.15
CA VAL A 343 14.98 4.08 -54.47
C VAL A 343 15.94 3.62 -55.56
N GLU A 344 17.23 3.98 -55.50
CA GLU A 344 18.25 3.45 -56.41
C GLU A 344 18.36 1.92 -56.31
N LYS A 345 18.31 1.38 -55.09
CA LYS A 345 18.47 -0.05 -54.85
C LYS A 345 17.22 -0.89 -55.19
N TYR A 346 16.03 -0.36 -54.94
CA TYR A 346 14.78 -1.11 -55.03
C TYR A 346 13.82 -0.58 -56.10
N GLY A 347 14.16 0.49 -56.81
CA GLY A 347 13.39 1.09 -57.91
C GLY A 347 12.38 2.14 -57.46
N SER A 348 11.63 1.88 -56.39
CA SER A 348 10.65 2.83 -55.83
C SER A 348 10.48 2.67 -54.32
N MET A 349 9.91 3.68 -53.66
CA MET A 349 9.57 3.59 -52.24
C MET A 349 8.46 2.58 -51.92
N ASP A 350 7.63 2.23 -52.90
CA ASP A 350 6.62 1.18 -52.74
C ASP A 350 7.25 -0.21 -52.79
N ASP A 351 8.30 -0.41 -53.60
CA ASP A 351 9.09 -1.64 -53.60
C ASP A 351 9.87 -1.83 -52.30
N VAL A 352 10.37 -0.75 -51.70
CA VAL A 352 10.98 -0.77 -50.36
C VAL A 352 9.96 -1.23 -49.30
N LYS A 353 8.72 -0.74 -49.35
CA LYS A 353 7.64 -1.17 -48.45
C LYS A 353 7.30 -2.65 -48.66
N ALA A 354 7.24 -3.12 -49.91
CA ALA A 354 6.97 -4.51 -50.25
C ALA A 354 8.09 -5.45 -49.74
N GLU A 355 9.36 -5.07 -49.93
CA GLU A 355 10.51 -5.81 -49.42
C GLU A 355 10.54 -5.85 -47.89
N ARG A 356 10.15 -4.76 -47.21
CA ARG A 356 10.01 -4.72 -45.75
C ARG A 356 8.95 -5.70 -45.27
N HIS A 357 7.80 -5.76 -45.94
CA HIS A 357 6.72 -6.69 -45.64
C HIS A 357 7.18 -8.14 -45.81
N LYS A 358 7.90 -8.43 -46.90
CA LYS A 358 8.48 -9.76 -47.18
C LYS A 358 9.48 -10.20 -46.11
N ARG A 359 10.38 -9.32 -45.65
CA ARG A 359 11.34 -9.61 -44.56
C ARG A 359 10.65 -9.86 -43.23
N PHE A 360 9.57 -9.13 -42.95
CA PHE A 360 8.77 -9.32 -41.74
C PHE A 360 8.09 -10.70 -41.74
N GLN A 361 7.42 -11.07 -42.82
CA GLN A 361 6.79 -12.39 -42.97
C GLN A 361 7.80 -13.53 -42.83
N LYS A 362 9.00 -13.39 -43.42
CA LYS A 362 10.08 -14.39 -43.33
C LYS A 362 10.65 -14.53 -41.91
N ARG A 363 10.66 -13.46 -41.11
CA ARG A 363 11.06 -13.49 -39.69
C ARG A 363 9.98 -14.14 -38.82
N ALA A 364 8.70 -13.87 -39.11
CA ALA A 364 7.57 -14.50 -38.43
C ALA A 364 7.56 -16.02 -38.68
N GLN A 365 7.68 -16.46 -39.94
CA GLN A 365 7.78 -17.88 -40.28
C GLN A 365 8.99 -18.57 -39.62
N ARG A 366 10.15 -17.92 -39.54
CA ARG A 366 11.33 -18.46 -38.84
C ARG A 366 11.16 -18.53 -37.32
N ALA A 367 10.36 -17.64 -36.74
CA ALA A 367 10.04 -17.66 -35.32
C ALA A 367 9.04 -18.77 -34.98
N GLU A 368 8.04 -19.00 -35.84
CA GLU A 368 7.09 -20.11 -35.75
C GLU A 368 7.81 -21.46 -35.91
N GLN A 369 8.66 -21.61 -36.94
CA GLN A 369 9.46 -22.83 -37.14
C GLN A 369 10.43 -23.13 -35.98
N ARG A 370 10.90 -22.11 -35.24
CA ARG A 370 11.73 -22.29 -34.03
C ARG A 370 10.93 -22.70 -32.80
N GLN A 371 9.64 -22.36 -32.74
CA GLN A 371 8.74 -22.80 -31.67
C GLN A 371 8.24 -24.24 -31.89
N GLU A 372 7.99 -24.63 -33.14
CA GLU A 372 7.51 -25.98 -33.48
C GLU A 372 8.62 -27.05 -33.38
N ALA A 373 9.89 -26.69 -33.62
CA ALA A 373 11.02 -27.62 -33.53
C ALA A 373 11.48 -27.96 -32.08
N GLY A 374 10.76 -27.53 -31.05
CA GLY A 374 11.04 -27.89 -29.65
C GLY A 374 12.43 -27.47 -29.11
N GLY A 375 13.13 -26.55 -29.79
CA GLY A 375 14.47 -26.11 -29.39
C GLY A 375 14.43 -25.09 -28.26
N SER A 376 14.72 -25.50 -27.03
CA SER A 376 15.36 -24.58 -26.07
C SER A 376 16.73 -24.15 -26.62
N PRO A 377 17.16 -22.90 -26.40
CA PRO A 377 18.48 -22.47 -26.83
C PRO A 377 19.57 -23.13 -25.96
N SER A 378 20.24 -24.17 -26.46
CA SER A 378 21.56 -24.59 -25.99
C SER A 378 22.61 -23.73 -26.72
N ALA A 379 23.34 -22.84 -26.06
CA ALA A 379 24.52 -23.06 -25.21
C ALA A 379 25.79 -23.40 -26.00
N GLY A 380 26.86 -22.66 -25.72
CA GLY A 380 28.21 -23.21 -25.66
C GLY A 380 28.76 -22.84 -24.28
N GLY A 381 29.27 -23.72 -23.45
CA GLY A 381 29.37 -25.18 -23.49
C GLY A 381 30.25 -25.57 -22.29
N ASN A 382 29.77 -26.48 -21.44
CA ASN A 382 30.57 -27.62 -20.98
C ASN A 382 29.73 -28.60 -20.14
N LYS A 383 29.60 -29.78 -20.73
CA LYS A 383 29.44 -31.13 -20.18
C LYS A 383 28.95 -31.26 -18.73
N ALA A 384 27.69 -31.71 -18.62
CA ALA A 384 27.27 -32.60 -17.54
C ALA A 384 27.35 -34.05 -18.05
N SER A 385 27.90 -34.94 -17.23
CA SER A 385 27.55 -36.36 -17.24
C SER A 385 27.58 -36.91 -15.81
N SER A 386 26.64 -37.81 -15.55
CA SER A 386 26.36 -38.61 -14.35
C SER A 386 25.64 -37.88 -13.21
N SER A 387 24.31 -37.88 -13.13
CA SER A 387 23.34 -38.99 -12.92
C SER A 387 23.03 -39.22 -11.44
N GLN A 388 21.82 -38.80 -11.04
CA GLN A 388 20.95 -39.36 -10.01
C GLN A 388 21.45 -39.53 -8.56
N HIS A 389 22.74 -39.37 -8.28
CA HIS A 389 23.29 -39.32 -6.92
C HIS A 389 23.32 -37.90 -6.33
N GLU A 390 23.17 -36.85 -7.15
CA GLU A 390 23.15 -35.45 -6.69
C GLU A 390 21.81 -34.98 -6.11
N LEU A 391 20.70 -35.65 -6.44
CA LEU A 391 19.38 -35.31 -5.89
C LEU A 391 19.24 -35.68 -4.41
N ALA A 392 20.01 -36.66 -3.91
CA ALA A 392 20.07 -36.99 -2.49
C ALA A 392 21.09 -36.13 -1.72
N ALA A 393 22.14 -35.63 -2.39
CA ALA A 393 23.13 -34.74 -1.79
C ALA A 393 22.62 -33.30 -1.64
N GLN A 394 21.75 -32.84 -2.56
CA GLN A 394 21.09 -31.53 -2.46
C GLN A 394 20.09 -31.45 -1.31
N ASP A 395 19.47 -32.56 -0.89
CA ASP A 395 18.58 -32.56 0.28
C ASP A 395 19.36 -32.39 1.61
N GLN A 396 20.63 -32.82 1.67
CA GLN A 396 21.50 -32.57 2.83
C GLN A 396 22.08 -31.14 2.85
N GLU A 397 22.51 -30.59 1.70
CA GLU A 397 22.97 -29.19 1.63
C GLU A 397 21.83 -28.17 1.85
N THR A 398 20.59 -28.50 1.45
CA THR A 398 19.42 -27.64 1.69
C THR A 398 19.03 -27.61 3.18
N GLN A 399 19.32 -28.67 3.94
CA GLN A 399 19.12 -28.66 5.40
C GLN A 399 20.12 -27.73 6.12
N GLU A 400 21.39 -27.71 5.69
CA GLU A 400 22.40 -26.80 6.25
C GLU A 400 22.20 -25.33 5.82
N ALA A 401 21.61 -25.08 4.65
CA ALA A 401 21.44 -23.73 4.10
C ALA A 401 20.22 -22.94 4.61
N THR A 402 19.31 -23.55 5.38
CA THR A 402 18.11 -22.83 5.83
C THR A 402 18.38 -21.86 6.98
N GLY A 403 19.43 -22.02 7.79
CA GLY A 403 19.72 -21.13 8.94
C GLY A 403 18.56 -20.97 9.95
N LEU A 404 17.48 -21.75 9.77
CA LEU A 404 16.32 -21.79 10.64
C LEU A 404 16.48 -23.00 11.57
N PRO A 405 16.02 -22.91 12.83
CA PRO A 405 15.86 -24.07 13.69
C PRO A 405 15.07 -25.18 12.96
N VAL A 406 15.50 -26.43 13.12
CA VAL A 406 14.96 -27.60 12.40
C VAL A 406 13.43 -27.67 12.46
N TRP A 407 12.84 -27.45 13.64
CA TRP A 407 11.39 -27.47 13.84
C TRP A 407 10.64 -26.39 13.04
N ILE A 408 11.28 -25.25 12.75
CA ILE A 408 10.71 -24.21 11.90
C ILE A 408 10.81 -24.64 10.44
N THR A 409 11.95 -25.20 10.03
CA THR A 409 12.17 -25.71 8.67
C THR A 409 11.12 -26.75 8.32
N GLU A 410 10.85 -27.71 9.21
CA GLU A 410 9.81 -28.73 9.03
C GLU A 410 8.42 -28.10 8.86
N ARG A 411 8.03 -27.17 9.74
CA ARG A 411 6.74 -26.47 9.64
C ARG A 411 6.59 -25.65 8.36
N VAL A 412 7.66 -25.02 7.90
CA VAL A 412 7.67 -24.27 6.63
C VAL A 412 7.42 -25.21 5.45
N LEU A 413 8.03 -26.40 5.46
CA LEU A 413 7.82 -27.42 4.43
C LEU A 413 6.38 -27.94 4.45
N ASP A 414 5.80 -28.19 5.63
CA ASP A 414 4.40 -28.59 5.75
C ASP A 414 3.45 -27.51 5.21
N CYS A 415 3.66 -26.25 5.58
CA CYS A 415 2.85 -25.13 5.09
C CYS A 415 2.93 -24.99 3.55
N ARG A 416 4.10 -25.24 2.96
CA ARG A 416 4.31 -25.21 1.50
C ARG A 416 3.64 -26.35 0.77
N SER A 417 3.58 -27.53 1.40
CA SER A 417 2.94 -28.71 0.83
C SER A 417 1.41 -28.61 0.80
N GLY A 418 0.82 -27.54 1.36
CA GLY A 418 -0.62 -27.36 1.47
C GLY A 418 -1.25 -28.19 2.59
N LYS A 419 -0.45 -28.96 3.36
CA LYS A 419 -0.89 -29.51 4.64
C LYS A 419 -1.24 -28.33 5.54
N ARG A 420 -2.52 -28.20 5.87
CA ARG A 420 -2.93 -27.30 6.94
C ARG A 420 -2.32 -27.87 8.23
N PRO A 421 -1.68 -27.05 9.08
CA PRO A 421 -1.28 -27.53 10.38
C PRO A 421 -2.55 -28.04 11.05
N ASP A 422 -2.58 -29.34 11.35
CA ASP A 422 -3.64 -29.84 12.18
C ASP A 422 -3.40 -29.25 13.56
N LEU A 423 -4.20 -28.27 13.95
CA LEU A 423 -4.17 -27.75 15.31
C LEU A 423 -4.52 -28.86 16.32
N SER A 424 -4.91 -30.07 15.88
CA SER A 424 -5.12 -31.27 16.70
C SER A 424 -3.82 -32.05 16.96
N ASP A 425 -2.76 -31.80 16.18
CA ASP A 425 -1.38 -32.28 16.45
C ASP A 425 -0.65 -31.42 17.49
N ALA A 426 -1.28 -30.36 17.98
CA ALA A 426 -0.88 -29.81 19.28
C ALA A 426 -1.06 -30.96 20.28
N PRO A 427 -0.01 -31.47 20.95
CA PRO A 427 -0.13 -32.63 21.81
C PRO A 427 -1.32 -32.37 22.73
N PRO A 428 -2.33 -33.26 22.76
CA PRO A 428 -3.42 -33.09 23.68
C PRO A 428 -2.79 -32.98 25.06
N SER A 429 -3.13 -31.91 25.78
CA SER A 429 -2.70 -31.64 27.14
C SER A 429 -3.13 -32.72 28.15
N THR A 430 -3.61 -33.88 27.68
CA THR A 430 -3.94 -35.05 28.47
C THR A 430 -2.71 -35.83 28.94
N SER A 431 -1.52 -35.65 28.35
CA SER A 431 -0.31 -36.37 28.81
C SER A 431 0.29 -35.82 30.10
N ARG A 432 0.06 -34.55 30.48
CA ARG A 432 0.56 -34.03 31.78
C ARG A 432 -0.07 -34.71 32.99
N GLN A 433 -1.24 -35.35 32.82
CA GLN A 433 -1.89 -36.13 33.87
C GLN A 433 -1.39 -37.59 33.96
N ALA A 434 -0.74 -38.12 32.92
CA ALA A 434 -0.40 -39.55 32.86
C ALA A 434 0.80 -39.93 33.76
N ASP A 435 1.72 -38.99 34.01
CA ASP A 435 2.98 -39.28 34.73
C ASP A 435 2.99 -38.80 36.20
N GLY A 436 1.84 -38.35 36.74
CA GLY A 436 1.66 -38.08 38.17
C GLY A 436 2.48 -36.94 38.79
N ALA A 437 3.35 -36.25 38.02
CA ALA A 437 4.27 -35.23 38.52
C ALA A 437 4.09 -33.83 37.89
N GLY A 438 3.29 -33.67 36.82
CA GLY A 438 3.12 -32.41 36.09
C GLY A 438 1.88 -31.61 36.52
N GLN A 439 2.04 -30.30 36.79
CA GLN A 439 0.92 -29.40 37.03
C GLN A 439 0.11 -29.19 35.73
N ALA A 440 -1.22 -29.27 35.82
CA ALA A 440 -2.10 -29.05 34.67
C ALA A 440 -1.92 -27.61 34.12
N PRO A 441 -1.94 -27.40 32.79
CA PRO A 441 -1.78 -26.07 32.23
C PRO A 441 -2.96 -25.18 32.60
N GLU A 442 -2.70 -23.91 32.90
CA GLU A 442 -3.70 -22.99 33.45
C GLU A 442 -4.34 -22.10 32.38
N PHE A 443 -3.58 -21.74 31.33
CA PHE A 443 -4.01 -20.78 30.30
C PHE A 443 -3.21 -20.95 28.99
N VAL A 444 -3.67 -20.28 27.94
CA VAL A 444 -2.85 -19.94 26.76
C VAL A 444 -2.17 -18.60 27.01
N LEU A 445 -0.86 -18.51 26.80
CA LEU A 445 -0.12 -17.26 26.94
C LEU A 445 0.16 -16.66 25.56
N TYR A 446 -0.27 -15.42 25.32
CA TYR A 446 0.28 -14.58 24.27
C TYR A 446 1.30 -13.62 24.90
N TRP A 447 2.58 -13.90 24.68
CA TRP A 447 3.66 -12.96 24.98
C TRP A 447 3.76 -11.95 23.83
N LEU A 448 3.20 -10.77 24.06
CA LEU A 448 3.21 -9.64 23.14
C LEU A 448 4.55 -8.92 23.25
N GLY A 449 5.39 -9.05 22.22
CA GLY A 449 6.67 -8.37 22.09
C GLY A 449 6.62 -7.18 21.15
N THR A 450 6.20 -7.41 19.90
CA THR A 450 6.42 -6.44 18.80
C THR A 450 5.15 -6.00 18.07
N ALA A 451 3.99 -6.62 18.31
CA ALA A 451 2.71 -6.21 17.70
C ALA A 451 1.81 -5.48 18.71
N MET A 452 2.21 -4.26 19.13
CA MET A 452 1.49 -3.44 20.11
C MET A 452 0.19 -2.86 19.55
N ARG A 453 -0.79 -3.74 19.32
CA ARG A 453 -2.14 -3.45 18.85
C ARG A 453 -3.08 -4.60 19.20
N GLY A 454 -4.30 -4.27 19.59
CA GLY A 454 -5.40 -5.21 19.84
C GLY A 454 -6.23 -5.53 18.59
N HIS A 455 -5.90 -4.97 17.43
CA HIS A 455 -6.61 -5.14 16.16
C HIS A 455 -5.67 -5.60 15.06
N GLU A 456 -6.18 -6.41 14.11
CA GLU A 456 -5.40 -6.98 12.99
C GLU A 456 -4.03 -7.52 13.41
N ASN A 457 -4.08 -8.35 14.46
CA ASN A 457 -2.92 -8.97 15.07
C ASN A 457 -3.04 -10.50 14.94
N PRO A 458 -2.35 -11.11 13.96
CA PRO A 458 -2.42 -12.54 13.74
C PRO A 458 -1.97 -13.38 14.94
N ALA A 459 -1.01 -12.92 15.75
CA ALA A 459 -0.57 -13.64 16.94
C ALA A 459 -1.69 -13.69 17.99
N LEU A 460 -2.38 -12.56 18.20
CA LEU A 460 -3.56 -12.49 19.06
C LEU A 460 -4.71 -13.37 18.53
N ASP A 461 -4.94 -13.39 17.22
CA ASP A 461 -5.97 -14.23 16.60
C ASP A 461 -5.68 -15.72 16.79
N VAL A 462 -4.42 -16.14 16.59
CA VAL A 462 -3.96 -17.51 16.87
C VAL A 462 -4.14 -17.84 18.35
N ALA A 463 -3.80 -16.93 19.26
CA ALA A 463 -3.96 -17.13 20.70
C ALA A 463 -5.42 -17.30 21.12
N ARG A 464 -6.32 -16.48 20.59
CA ARG A 464 -7.77 -16.60 20.82
C ARG A 464 -8.34 -17.90 20.26
N ALA A 465 -7.96 -18.27 19.04
CA ALA A 465 -8.40 -19.53 18.43
C ALA A 465 -7.92 -20.73 19.25
N THR A 466 -6.69 -20.68 19.73
CA THR A 466 -6.08 -21.76 20.53
C THR A 466 -6.71 -21.87 21.91
N ALA A 467 -6.91 -20.73 22.60
CA ALA A 467 -7.59 -20.68 23.89
C ALA A 467 -9.01 -21.27 23.81
N ARG A 468 -9.78 -20.88 22.78
CA ARG A 468 -11.13 -21.45 22.53
C ARG A 468 -11.08 -22.95 22.26
N LYS A 469 -10.11 -23.41 21.46
CA LYS A 469 -9.98 -24.83 21.11
C LYS A 469 -9.62 -25.68 22.33
N LEU A 470 -8.73 -25.19 23.18
CA LEU A 470 -8.29 -25.88 24.41
C LEU A 470 -9.25 -25.67 25.58
N GLN A 471 -10.26 -24.80 25.44
CA GLN A 471 -11.17 -24.38 26.52
C GLN A 471 -10.42 -23.83 27.74
N LEU A 472 -9.30 -23.15 27.49
CA LEU A 472 -8.49 -22.49 28.51
C LEU A 472 -8.62 -20.97 28.40
N PRO A 473 -8.46 -20.23 29.51
CA PRO A 473 -8.39 -18.77 29.45
C PRO A 473 -7.17 -18.29 28.65
N LEU A 474 -7.27 -17.08 28.11
CA LEU A 474 -6.18 -16.39 27.42
C LEU A 474 -5.55 -15.35 28.35
N VAL A 475 -4.24 -15.42 28.53
CA VAL A 475 -3.43 -14.39 29.17
C VAL A 475 -2.63 -13.67 28.08
N VAL A 476 -2.71 -12.34 28.03
CA VAL A 476 -1.87 -11.51 27.17
C VAL A 476 -0.94 -10.72 28.06
N ALA A 477 0.37 -10.86 27.87
CA ALA A 477 1.37 -10.19 28.69
C ALA A 477 2.52 -9.62 27.85
N THR A 478 3.09 -8.50 28.29
CA THR A 478 4.26 -7.88 27.68
C THR A 478 5.29 -7.54 28.75
N PHE A 479 6.57 -7.55 28.38
CA PHE A 479 7.70 -7.39 29.29
C PHE A 479 8.68 -6.36 28.75
N LEU A 480 8.86 -5.24 29.46
CA LEU A 480 9.89 -4.24 29.19
C LEU A 480 11.09 -4.49 30.10
N LEU A 481 12.13 -5.12 29.54
CA LEU A 481 13.30 -5.63 30.23
C LEU A 481 14.55 -4.77 30.00
N TYR A 482 15.48 -4.69 30.95
CA TYR A 482 16.76 -4.01 30.77
C TYR A 482 17.69 -4.70 29.76
N SER A 483 17.41 -5.97 29.43
CA SER A 483 18.09 -6.71 28.37
C SER A 483 17.67 -6.29 26.95
N HIS A 484 16.69 -5.38 26.78
CA HIS A 484 16.41 -4.79 25.47
C HIS A 484 17.65 -4.12 24.88
N THR A 485 17.86 -4.24 23.57
CA THR A 485 18.92 -3.50 22.89
C THR A 485 18.63 -2.00 22.93
N PHE A 486 19.49 -1.24 23.62
CA PHE A 486 19.33 0.19 23.94
C PHE A 486 18.01 0.49 24.67
N PRO A 487 17.89 0.17 25.97
CA PRO A 487 16.69 0.42 26.77
C PRO A 487 16.60 1.91 27.14
N THR A 488 16.52 2.79 26.14
CA THR A 488 16.54 4.24 26.32
C THR A 488 15.18 4.77 26.77
N LEU A 489 15.20 5.89 27.49
CA LEU A 489 13.98 6.61 27.87
C LEU A 489 13.08 6.85 26.66
N ARG A 490 13.66 7.25 25.51
CA ARG A 490 12.95 7.41 24.25
C ARG A 490 12.16 6.18 23.84
N ARG A 491 12.83 5.03 23.71
CA ARG A 491 12.21 3.82 23.17
C ARG A 491 11.15 3.28 24.11
N PHE A 492 11.45 3.24 25.41
CA PHE A 492 10.50 2.73 26.40
C PHE A 492 9.29 3.64 26.58
N LYS A 493 9.48 4.97 26.54
CA LYS A 493 8.35 5.90 26.54
C LYS A 493 7.44 5.65 25.34
N TYR A 494 8.02 5.57 24.14
CA TYR A 494 7.28 5.34 22.91
C TYR A 494 6.52 3.99 22.92
N MET A 495 7.15 2.93 23.45
CA MET A 495 6.52 1.63 23.65
C MET A 495 5.36 1.70 24.65
N LEU A 496 5.55 2.29 25.84
CA LEU A 496 4.50 2.41 26.85
C LEU A 496 3.30 3.23 26.36
N GLU A 497 3.53 4.30 25.59
CA GLU A 497 2.45 5.04 24.92
C GLU A 497 1.64 4.16 23.95
N GLY A 498 2.29 3.22 23.26
CA GLY A 498 1.56 2.25 22.42
C GLY A 498 0.91 1.11 23.17
N LEU A 499 1.51 0.66 24.26
CA LEU A 499 0.91 -0.33 25.15
C LEU A 499 -0.31 0.23 25.89
N GLN A 500 -0.35 1.54 26.18
CA GLN A 500 -1.54 2.22 26.68
C GLN A 500 -2.72 2.08 25.71
N ASP A 501 -2.51 2.40 24.43
CA ASP A 501 -3.53 2.22 23.39
C ASP A 501 -3.92 0.73 23.26
N THR A 502 -2.95 -0.18 23.32
CA THR A 502 -3.17 -1.63 23.20
C THR A 502 -3.98 -2.20 24.38
N GLN A 503 -3.67 -1.80 25.61
CA GLN A 503 -4.38 -2.23 26.82
C GLN A 503 -5.84 -1.77 26.76
N GLN A 504 -6.08 -0.52 26.34
CA GLN A 504 -7.43 -0.02 26.12
C GLN A 504 -8.17 -0.82 25.03
N GLU A 505 -7.53 -1.05 23.87
CA GLU A 505 -8.11 -1.83 22.77
C GLU A 505 -8.48 -3.25 23.20
N LEU A 506 -7.64 -3.92 23.99
CA LEU A 506 -7.93 -5.27 24.50
C LEU A 506 -9.06 -5.25 25.54
N ARG A 507 -9.07 -4.28 26.46
CA ARG A 507 -10.12 -4.17 27.49
C ARG A 507 -11.48 -3.96 26.87
N THR A 508 -11.59 -3.13 25.82
CA THR A 508 -12.85 -2.98 25.07
C THR A 508 -13.30 -4.31 24.44
N GLN A 509 -12.39 -5.23 24.17
CA GLN A 509 -12.66 -6.57 23.63
C GLN A 509 -12.86 -7.64 24.73
N GLY A 510 -12.87 -7.25 26.01
CA GLY A 510 -13.06 -8.15 27.15
C GLY A 510 -11.83 -8.97 27.52
N GLN A 511 -10.62 -8.51 27.18
CA GLN A 511 -9.35 -9.13 27.50
C GLN A 511 -8.44 -8.08 28.16
N ASP A 512 -7.62 -8.44 29.16
CA ASP A 512 -6.62 -7.50 29.69
C ASP A 512 -5.24 -7.75 29.07
N LEU A 513 -4.39 -6.72 29.15
CA LEU A 513 -2.96 -6.77 28.87
C LEU A 513 -2.17 -6.58 30.15
N LEU A 514 -1.43 -7.60 30.55
CA LEU A 514 -0.53 -7.53 31.71
C LEU A 514 0.80 -6.90 31.28
N ILE A 515 1.13 -5.73 31.82
CA ILE A 515 2.34 -4.99 31.46
C ILE A 515 3.36 -5.11 32.60
N TYR A 516 4.48 -5.76 32.33
CA TYR A 516 5.64 -5.81 33.21
C TYR A 516 6.66 -4.75 32.78
N VAL A 517 7.12 -3.93 33.72
CA VAL A 517 8.23 -2.99 33.53
C VAL A 517 9.29 -3.27 34.60
N GLU A 518 10.49 -3.65 34.15
CA GLU A 518 11.59 -3.99 35.05
C GLU A 518 12.01 -2.79 35.90
N GLY A 519 12.04 -2.97 37.22
CA GLY A 519 12.27 -1.93 38.22
C GLY A 519 11.07 -1.03 38.56
N ALA A 520 9.89 -1.26 37.99
CA ALA A 520 8.67 -0.51 38.35
C ALA A 520 7.48 -1.38 38.80
N THR A 521 7.43 -2.65 38.37
CA THR A 521 6.28 -3.55 38.63
C THR A 521 6.55 -4.64 39.66
N GLU A 522 7.78 -4.71 40.17
CA GLU A 522 8.24 -5.71 41.13
C GLU A 522 7.83 -5.33 42.57
N HIS A 523 7.53 -6.32 43.42
CA HIS A 523 7.32 -6.08 44.85
C HIS A 523 8.64 -5.79 45.57
N GLU A 524 8.63 -4.85 46.53
CA GLU A 524 9.81 -4.48 47.35
C GLU A 524 10.34 -5.65 48.20
N ASP A 525 9.50 -6.65 48.52
CA ASP A 525 9.79 -7.72 49.49
C ASP A 525 10.46 -8.98 48.91
N LEU A 526 10.79 -9.03 47.61
CA LEU A 526 11.50 -10.18 47.03
C LEU A 526 12.95 -10.23 47.54
N PRO A 527 13.44 -11.36 48.10
CA PRO A 527 14.77 -11.45 48.67
C PRO A 527 15.83 -11.07 47.63
N HIS A 528 16.76 -10.20 48.03
CA HIS A 528 17.86 -9.76 47.20
C HIS A 528 18.61 -10.97 46.63
N ALA A 529 18.50 -11.21 45.32
CA ALA A 529 19.45 -12.07 44.62
C ALA A 529 20.84 -11.48 44.89
N THR A 530 21.64 -12.25 45.62
CA THR A 530 22.98 -11.87 46.04
C THR A 530 23.79 -11.46 44.82
N SER A 531 24.42 -10.29 44.92
CA SER A 531 24.98 -9.47 43.84
C SER A 531 26.16 -10.07 43.07
N GLN A 532 26.37 -11.39 43.09
CA GLN A 532 27.62 -12.02 42.64
C GLN A 532 27.49 -13.09 41.56
N ALA A 533 26.30 -13.36 41.00
CA ALA A 533 26.16 -14.23 39.82
C ALA A 533 25.47 -13.49 38.66
N ARG A 534 26.09 -12.41 38.15
CA ARG A 534 25.62 -11.74 36.93
C ARG A 534 26.29 -12.36 35.71
N SER A 535 25.66 -13.39 35.15
CA SER A 535 25.56 -13.42 33.69
C SER A 535 24.68 -12.23 33.27
N PRO A 536 25.08 -11.37 32.31
CA PRO A 536 24.30 -10.20 31.91
C PRO A 536 22.93 -10.52 31.29
N ALA A 537 22.63 -11.80 31.00
CA ALA A 537 21.66 -12.10 29.97
C ALA A 537 20.21 -11.77 30.36
N GLN A 538 19.72 -12.10 31.56
CA GLN A 538 18.28 -12.13 31.81
C GLN A 538 17.93 -11.87 33.28
N GLY A 539 17.49 -10.63 33.57
CA GLY A 539 17.18 -10.13 34.92
C GLY A 539 15.82 -10.58 35.47
N ARG A 540 15.32 -9.89 36.51
CA ARG A 540 14.11 -10.29 37.25
C ARG A 540 12.88 -10.43 36.36
N GLY A 541 12.76 -9.59 35.35
CA GLY A 541 11.63 -9.64 34.42
C GLY A 541 11.66 -10.85 33.50
N TRP A 542 12.84 -11.37 33.15
CA TRP A 542 12.94 -12.62 32.41
C TRP A 542 12.49 -13.80 33.26
N ASP A 543 12.93 -13.87 34.52
CA ASP A 543 12.48 -14.91 35.45
C ASP A 543 10.96 -14.86 35.64
N ALA A 544 10.36 -13.67 35.69
CA ALA A 544 8.92 -13.49 35.75
C ALA A 544 8.22 -14.01 34.49
N LEU A 545 8.78 -13.75 33.29
CA LEU A 545 8.29 -14.31 32.03
C LEU A 545 8.37 -15.84 32.03
N LEU A 546 9.50 -16.44 32.43
CA LEU A 546 9.65 -17.90 32.48
C LEU A 546 8.67 -18.54 33.45
N ARG A 547 8.49 -17.97 34.65
CA ARG A 547 7.49 -18.45 35.62
C ARG A 547 6.08 -18.44 35.03
N LEU A 548 5.69 -17.34 34.37
CA LEU A 548 4.38 -17.23 33.74
C LEU A 548 4.23 -18.22 32.56
N ALA A 549 5.25 -18.31 31.70
CA ALA A 549 5.24 -19.14 30.51
C ALA A 549 5.24 -20.64 30.82
N SER A 550 5.93 -21.08 31.88
CA SER A 550 5.97 -22.50 32.30
C SER A 550 4.60 -23.10 32.67
N ARG A 551 3.65 -22.24 33.08
CA ARG A 551 2.27 -22.61 33.44
C ARG A 551 1.32 -22.65 32.25
N ALA A 552 1.77 -22.20 31.08
CA ALA A 552 0.95 -22.15 29.88
C ALA A 552 0.80 -23.53 29.22
N ALA A 553 -0.34 -23.74 28.54
CA ALA A 553 -0.52 -24.86 27.61
C ALA A 553 0.32 -24.66 26.34
N VAL A 554 0.46 -23.40 25.90
CA VAL A 554 1.26 -22.98 24.76
C VAL A 554 1.60 -21.51 24.94
N VAL A 555 2.82 -21.13 24.55
CA VAL A 555 3.25 -19.74 24.45
C VAL A 555 3.19 -19.32 22.99
N ILE A 556 2.45 -18.28 22.70
CA ILE A 556 2.37 -17.67 21.38
C ILE A 556 3.08 -16.32 21.46
N THR A 557 3.88 -15.99 20.45
CA THR A 557 4.59 -14.72 20.37
C THR A 557 4.82 -14.33 18.91
N GLU A 558 5.36 -13.15 18.64
CA GLU A 558 5.69 -12.71 17.28
C GLU A 558 7.01 -13.29 16.78
N ASP A 559 7.06 -13.59 15.48
CA ASP A 559 8.30 -13.95 14.79
C ASP A 559 9.04 -12.66 14.39
N MET A 560 10.01 -12.22 15.19
CA MET A 560 10.85 -11.05 14.91
C MET A 560 12.31 -11.49 14.71
N PRO A 561 12.87 -11.45 13.48
CA PRO A 561 14.13 -12.11 13.16
C PRO A 561 15.36 -11.21 13.40
N VAL A 562 15.40 -10.48 14.51
CA VAL A 562 16.52 -9.61 14.88
C VAL A 562 16.74 -9.62 16.40
N PRO A 563 17.97 -9.32 16.89
CA PRO A 563 18.21 -9.14 18.31
C PRO A 563 17.43 -7.94 18.90
N PRO A 564 16.99 -8.03 20.17
CA PRO A 564 17.15 -9.18 21.06
C PRO A 564 16.06 -10.24 20.86
N ASP A 565 14.95 -9.93 20.17
CA ASP A 565 13.77 -10.79 20.07
C ASP A 565 14.06 -12.18 19.51
N ALA A 566 14.89 -12.27 18.46
CA ALA A 566 15.29 -13.55 17.88
C ALA A 566 16.09 -14.42 18.86
N GLN A 567 16.96 -13.80 19.66
CA GLN A 567 17.74 -14.51 20.68
C GLN A 567 16.83 -14.93 21.84
N TRP A 568 15.96 -14.03 22.31
CA TRP A 568 15.01 -14.34 23.36
C TRP A 568 14.05 -15.47 22.99
N LEU A 569 13.62 -15.55 21.74
CA LEU A 569 12.81 -16.68 21.29
C LEU A 569 13.56 -18.01 21.41
N GLN A 570 14.88 -18.04 21.11
CA GLN A 570 15.72 -19.23 21.32
C GLN A 570 15.87 -19.55 22.80
N ASP A 571 16.22 -18.53 23.60
CA ASP A 571 16.45 -18.67 25.04
C ASP A 571 15.19 -19.14 25.76
N LEU A 572 14.02 -18.59 25.41
CA LEU A 572 12.72 -19.01 25.93
C LEU A 572 12.47 -20.48 25.63
N LYS A 573 12.69 -20.93 24.39
CA LYS A 573 12.46 -22.35 24.05
C LYS A 573 13.46 -23.27 24.75
N GLN A 574 14.70 -22.83 24.96
CA GLN A 574 15.74 -23.60 25.65
C GLN A 574 15.48 -23.72 27.15
N GLN A 575 14.92 -22.68 27.77
CA GLN A 575 14.74 -22.59 29.23
C GLN A 575 13.35 -23.06 29.70
N LEU A 576 12.35 -23.12 28.81
CA LEU A 576 11.05 -23.68 29.13
C LEU A 576 11.08 -25.23 29.18
N PRO A 577 10.18 -25.85 29.98
CA PRO A 577 9.96 -27.28 29.92
C PRO A 577 9.67 -27.75 28.49
N GLU A 578 10.13 -28.95 28.13
CA GLU A 578 10.04 -29.47 26.76
C GLU A 578 8.58 -29.55 26.28
N GLU A 579 7.67 -29.83 27.21
CA GLU A 579 6.23 -29.99 27.02
C GLU A 579 5.47 -28.67 26.84
N VAL A 580 6.13 -27.51 26.99
CA VAL A 580 5.54 -26.21 26.70
C VAL A 580 5.89 -25.81 25.26
N PRO A 581 4.97 -25.95 24.29
CA PRO A 581 5.22 -25.49 22.93
C PRO A 581 5.30 -23.97 22.86
N VAL A 582 6.19 -23.47 22.02
CA VAL A 582 6.33 -22.04 21.69
C VAL A 582 6.02 -21.86 20.20
N TRP A 583 5.03 -21.02 19.86
CA TRP A 583 4.63 -20.72 18.49
C TRP A 583 4.92 -19.26 18.17
N ALA A 584 5.83 -19.04 17.21
CA ALA A 584 6.12 -17.73 16.66
C ALA A 584 5.24 -17.45 15.44
N VAL A 585 4.57 -16.28 15.42
CA VAL A 585 3.63 -15.89 14.37
C VAL A 585 4.14 -14.62 13.68
N ASP A 586 4.24 -14.64 12.35
CA ASP A 586 4.57 -13.43 11.59
C ASP A 586 3.38 -12.46 11.61
N THR A 587 3.58 -11.32 12.28
CA THR A 587 2.61 -10.23 12.41
C THR A 587 3.01 -8.98 11.61
N ALA A 588 4.18 -9.02 10.96
CA ALA A 588 4.83 -7.88 10.35
C ALA A 588 4.72 -7.91 8.81
N CYS A 589 4.74 -9.09 8.18
CA CYS A 589 4.69 -9.23 6.72
C CYS A 589 3.31 -9.67 6.23
N VAL A 590 2.88 -9.13 5.08
CA VAL A 590 1.68 -9.61 4.37
C VAL A 590 1.89 -11.06 3.93
N VAL A 591 3.07 -11.36 3.39
CA VAL A 591 3.51 -12.73 3.09
C VAL A 591 4.46 -13.17 4.20
N PRO A 592 4.12 -14.21 4.99
CA PRO A 592 4.96 -14.64 6.09
C PRO A 592 6.39 -14.93 5.64
N MET A 593 7.37 -14.31 6.29
CA MET A 593 8.76 -14.26 5.82
C MET A 593 9.39 -15.65 5.66
N ARG A 594 8.98 -16.60 6.51
CA ARG A 594 9.48 -17.98 6.51
C ARG A 594 8.83 -18.88 5.45
N LEU A 595 7.63 -18.53 4.96
CA LEU A 595 6.95 -19.28 3.88
C LEU A 595 7.80 -19.34 2.60
N LEU A 596 8.66 -18.33 2.41
CA LEU A 596 9.57 -18.21 1.28
C LEU A 596 10.77 -19.17 1.33
N GLY A 597 11.06 -19.77 2.50
CA GLY A 597 12.01 -20.89 2.72
C GLY A 597 13.40 -20.76 2.11
N LYS A 598 13.76 -19.55 1.67
CA LYS A 598 15.09 -19.10 1.32
C LYS A 598 15.15 -17.59 1.46
N SER A 599 16.37 -17.08 1.58
CA SER A 599 16.65 -15.64 1.53
C SER A 599 16.71 -15.14 0.09
N TYR A 600 16.13 -13.97 -0.18
CA TYR A 600 16.28 -13.26 -1.45
C TYR A 600 17.25 -12.09 -1.30
N GLU A 601 18.25 -12.04 -2.17
CA GLU A 601 19.25 -10.97 -2.18
C GLU A 601 19.00 -9.88 -3.23
N LYS A 602 17.91 -10.01 -4.00
CA LYS A 602 17.55 -9.06 -5.07
C LYS A 602 16.06 -8.74 -5.01
N ALA A 603 15.74 -7.45 -4.96
CA ALA A 603 14.35 -6.95 -4.87
C ALA A 603 13.46 -7.43 -6.03
N TRP A 604 13.99 -7.54 -7.25
CA TRP A 604 13.21 -8.03 -8.39
C TRP A 604 12.84 -9.51 -8.24
N ALA A 605 13.74 -10.34 -7.71
CA ALA A 605 13.49 -11.76 -7.50
C ALA A 605 12.48 -11.98 -6.37
N TYR A 606 12.62 -11.23 -5.26
CA TYR A 606 11.63 -11.20 -4.19
C TYR A 606 10.25 -10.79 -4.73
N ARG A 607 10.17 -9.68 -5.47
CA ARG A 607 8.91 -9.19 -6.06
C ARG A 607 8.25 -10.23 -6.95
N SER A 608 9.01 -10.89 -7.83
CA SER A 608 8.48 -11.95 -8.69
C SER A 608 7.94 -13.13 -7.89
N ALA A 609 8.60 -13.49 -6.79
CA ALA A 609 8.17 -14.60 -5.93
C ALA A 609 6.93 -14.26 -5.08
N THR A 610 6.77 -13.01 -4.65
CA THR A 610 5.74 -12.63 -3.67
C THR A 610 4.53 -11.94 -4.27
N GLN A 611 4.62 -11.28 -5.42
CA GLN A 611 3.54 -10.43 -5.95
C GLN A 611 2.18 -11.13 -6.05
N LYS A 612 2.14 -12.39 -6.48
CA LYS A 612 0.89 -13.17 -6.54
C LYS A 612 0.34 -13.45 -5.14
N LEU A 613 1.18 -13.96 -4.25
CA LEU A 613 0.83 -14.28 -2.86
C LEU A 613 0.37 -13.04 -2.09
N SER A 614 1.07 -11.91 -2.22
CA SER A 614 0.69 -10.65 -1.58
C SER A 614 -0.69 -10.20 -2.05
N ARG A 615 -0.98 -10.26 -3.35
CA ARG A 615 -2.30 -9.93 -3.90
C ARG A 615 -3.39 -10.86 -3.40
N GLU A 616 -3.14 -12.17 -3.38
CA GLU A 616 -4.11 -13.16 -2.89
C GLU A 616 -4.40 -12.96 -1.40
N ARG A 617 -3.38 -12.67 -0.58
CA ARG A 617 -3.57 -12.43 0.85
C ARG A 617 -4.29 -11.11 1.12
N ILE A 618 -3.92 -10.02 0.43
CA ILE A 618 -4.67 -8.74 0.49
C ILE A 618 -6.13 -8.95 0.04
N ASN A 619 -6.31 -9.74 -1.03
CA ASN A 619 -7.48 -10.51 -1.50
C ASN A 619 -8.42 -11.11 -0.44
N GLN A 620 -7.83 -11.87 0.46
CA GLN A 620 -8.54 -12.89 1.24
C GLN A 620 -8.42 -12.64 2.75
N MET A 621 -7.83 -11.51 3.15
CA MET A 621 -7.65 -11.18 4.56
C MET A 621 -9.01 -11.10 5.27
N PRO A 622 -9.14 -11.74 6.44
CA PRO A 622 -10.39 -11.69 7.23
C PRO A 622 -10.70 -10.28 7.72
N TYR A 623 -9.70 -9.40 7.73
CA TYR A 623 -9.77 -8.00 8.17
C TYR A 623 -10.42 -7.03 7.15
N ARG A 624 -11.28 -7.53 6.26
CA ARG A 624 -11.97 -6.73 5.23
C ARG A 624 -13.28 -6.10 5.71
N ASN A 625 -13.86 -6.58 6.80
CA ASN A 625 -15.14 -6.09 7.33
C ASN A 625 -14.94 -4.96 8.34
N SER A 626 -15.94 -4.07 8.44
CA SER A 626 -15.91 -2.86 9.29
C SER A 626 -15.60 -3.10 10.78
N GLN A 627 -15.75 -4.32 11.29
CA GLN A 627 -15.41 -4.68 12.67
C GLN A 627 -13.91 -4.49 13.01
N THR A 628 -13.04 -4.39 12.01
CA THR A 628 -11.58 -4.18 12.19
C THR A 628 -11.12 -2.79 11.76
N ASP A 629 -12.03 -1.91 11.33
CA ASP A 629 -11.68 -0.54 10.95
C ASP A 629 -11.63 0.35 12.19
N PHE A 630 -10.59 1.18 12.28
CA PHE A 630 -10.34 2.03 13.45
C PHE A 630 -11.50 3.00 13.74
N LYS A 631 -12.28 3.36 12.71
CA LYS A 631 -13.51 4.16 12.86
C LYS A 631 -14.59 3.49 13.71
N THR A 632 -14.62 2.16 13.72
CA THR A 632 -15.57 1.32 14.47
C THR A 632 -15.00 0.94 15.83
N LEU A 633 -13.66 0.98 15.98
CA LEU A 633 -12.94 1.00 17.25
C LEU A 633 -12.87 2.40 17.87
N GLY A 634 -13.60 3.38 17.34
CA GLY A 634 -13.94 4.58 18.09
C GLY A 634 -14.46 4.10 19.44
N ILE A 635 -13.64 4.33 20.47
CA ILE A 635 -13.86 3.87 21.83
C ILE A 635 -15.33 4.12 22.11
N PRO A 636 -16.16 3.07 22.33
CA PRO A 636 -17.53 3.30 22.72
C PRO A 636 -17.47 4.23 23.94
N GLU A 637 -18.13 5.40 23.86
CA GLU A 637 -18.65 6.00 25.08
C GLU A 637 -19.57 4.93 25.65
N ASP A 638 -19.04 4.12 26.57
CA ASP A 638 -19.74 2.95 27.05
C ASP A 638 -20.95 3.44 27.83
N LYS A 639 -22.12 3.31 27.21
CA LYS A 639 -23.39 3.23 27.93
C LYS A 639 -23.46 1.83 28.56
N GLY A 640 -22.67 1.64 29.63
CA GLY A 640 -23.03 0.85 30.80
C GLY A 640 -23.20 -0.66 30.71
N GLU A 641 -23.01 -1.35 29.57
CA GLU A 641 -23.39 -2.78 29.47
C GLU A 641 -22.21 -3.79 29.44
N ARG A 642 -20.94 -3.37 29.39
CA ARG A 642 -19.78 -4.29 29.49
C ARG A 642 -19.12 -4.37 30.87
N ALA A 643 -19.59 -3.57 31.82
CA ALA A 643 -19.14 -3.57 33.21
C ALA A 643 -19.65 -4.84 33.94
N GLY A 644 -18.94 -5.96 33.79
CA GLY A 644 -19.31 -7.19 34.52
C GLY A 644 -18.53 -8.46 34.18
N ARG A 645 -17.73 -8.49 33.11
CA ARG A 645 -16.81 -9.63 32.89
C ARG A 645 -15.55 -9.45 33.74
N GLN A 646 -15.34 -10.37 34.67
CA GLN A 646 -14.09 -10.48 35.40
C GLN A 646 -12.96 -10.81 34.41
N LEU A 647 -12.01 -9.90 34.25
CA LEU A 647 -10.82 -10.10 33.43
C LEU A 647 -9.99 -11.23 34.07
N HIS A 648 -9.57 -12.21 33.27
CA HIS A 648 -8.77 -13.31 33.78
C HIS A 648 -7.32 -12.82 33.99
N VAL A 649 -6.94 -12.69 35.26
CA VAL A 649 -5.57 -12.41 35.70
C VAL A 649 -5.17 -13.54 36.66
N PRO A 650 -4.05 -14.24 36.43
CA PRO A 650 -3.55 -15.23 37.39
C PRO A 650 -3.33 -14.60 38.77
N SER A 651 -3.79 -15.25 39.85
CA SER A 651 -3.78 -14.68 41.21
C SER A 651 -2.40 -14.68 41.89
N ASP A 652 -1.39 -15.27 41.27
CA ASP A 652 -0.01 -15.36 41.77
C ASP A 652 0.99 -15.10 40.65
N LEU A 653 1.14 -13.82 40.28
CA LEU A 653 2.13 -13.37 39.30
C LEU A 653 3.50 -13.14 39.95
N GLY A 654 3.53 -12.80 41.25
CA GLY A 654 4.74 -12.33 41.95
C GLY A 654 5.18 -10.92 41.56
N TRP A 655 4.31 -10.14 40.90
CA TRP A 655 4.49 -8.74 40.51
C TRP A 655 3.11 -8.10 40.27
N GLN A 656 3.04 -6.77 40.29
CA GLN A 656 1.81 -6.05 40.00
C GLN A 656 1.83 -5.49 38.57
N PRO A 657 0.94 -5.96 37.68
CA PRO A 657 0.85 -5.43 36.33
C PRO A 657 0.54 -3.93 36.32
N LEU A 658 1.26 -3.20 35.46
CA LEU A 658 1.03 -1.77 35.28
C LEU A 658 -0.31 -1.53 34.54
N ASP A 659 -1.19 -0.74 35.16
CA ASP A 659 -2.38 -0.21 34.50
C ASP A 659 -2.08 1.18 33.94
N LEU A 660 -1.99 1.30 32.61
CA LEU A 660 -1.75 2.55 31.91
C LEU A 660 -3.05 3.29 31.54
N THR A 661 -4.20 2.67 31.75
CA THR A 661 -5.51 3.24 31.40
C THR A 661 -6.23 3.84 32.61
N HIS A 662 -5.80 3.50 33.84
CA HIS A 662 -6.37 4.01 35.08
C HIS A 662 -5.54 5.17 35.65
N GLY A 663 -6.08 6.39 35.60
CA GLY A 663 -5.43 7.61 36.09
C GLY A 663 -4.41 8.21 35.12
N ASP A 664 -3.97 9.44 35.41
CA ASP A 664 -2.95 10.14 34.61
C ASP A 664 -1.54 9.63 34.94
N VAL A 665 -1.22 8.40 34.53
CA VAL A 665 0.12 7.82 34.71
C VAL A 665 1.15 8.64 33.92
N ASP A 666 2.06 9.30 34.61
CA ASP A 666 3.21 9.95 33.98
C ASP A 666 4.29 8.90 33.62
N ILE A 667 4.19 8.40 32.39
CA ILE A 667 5.14 7.44 31.78
C ILE A 667 6.59 7.91 31.91
N THR A 668 6.85 9.22 31.76
CA THR A 668 8.22 9.74 31.81
C THR A 668 8.77 9.67 33.23
N SER A 669 7.97 10.06 34.21
CA SER A 669 8.36 9.97 35.63
C SER A 669 8.53 8.53 36.09
N LEU A 670 7.66 7.62 35.66
CA LEU A 670 7.79 6.17 35.92
C LEU A 670 9.13 5.61 35.39
N LEU A 671 9.49 5.93 34.15
CA LEU A 671 10.73 5.45 33.54
C LEU A 671 12.00 6.10 34.11
N LYS A 672 11.91 7.32 34.65
CA LYS A 672 13.03 7.94 35.37
C LYS A 672 13.35 7.24 36.69
N GLY A 673 12.36 6.59 37.31
CA GLY A 673 12.56 5.74 38.50
C GLY A 673 13.25 4.41 38.19
N CYS A 674 13.31 3.99 36.92
CA CYS A 674 13.88 2.71 36.51
C CYS A 674 15.39 2.83 36.24
N SER A 675 16.22 2.33 37.17
CA SER A 675 17.69 2.48 37.12
C SER A 675 18.37 1.86 35.88
N GLY A 676 17.76 0.86 35.23
CA GLY A 676 18.28 0.25 34.01
C GLY A 676 17.90 0.95 32.70
N VAL A 677 17.12 2.03 32.76
CA VAL A 677 16.72 2.80 31.58
C VAL A 677 17.75 3.89 31.27
N ASP A 678 18.31 3.89 30.06
CA ASP A 678 19.28 4.89 29.61
C ASP A 678 18.60 6.25 29.39
N GLN A 679 18.86 7.18 30.31
CA GLN A 679 18.32 8.53 30.32
C GLN A 679 19.07 9.49 29.36
N SER A 680 20.18 9.07 28.75
CA SER A 680 20.98 9.92 27.86
C SER A 680 20.31 10.23 26.52
N VAL A 681 19.28 9.45 26.15
CA VAL A 681 18.48 9.67 24.94
C VAL A 681 17.05 10.07 25.34
N PRO A 682 16.70 11.36 25.24
CA PRO A 682 15.40 11.86 25.73
C PRO A 682 14.24 11.38 24.86
N GLY A 683 13.05 11.33 25.48
CA GLY A 683 11.78 11.12 24.80
C GLY A 683 11.49 12.17 23.71
N VAL A 684 10.57 11.84 22.81
CA VAL A 684 10.22 12.66 21.63
C VAL A 684 8.76 13.10 21.69
N ASP A 685 8.50 14.25 22.30
CA ASP A 685 7.12 14.66 22.62
C ASP A 685 6.29 15.06 21.38
N HIS A 686 6.95 15.42 20.27
CA HIS A 686 6.29 15.76 19.01
C HIS A 686 5.74 14.54 18.26
N GLN A 687 6.09 13.31 18.68
CA GLN A 687 5.63 12.06 18.08
C GLN A 687 5.31 11.04 19.18
N ARG A 688 4.06 11.06 19.66
CA ARG A 688 3.52 10.05 20.59
C ARG A 688 3.47 8.67 19.92
N GLY A 689 3.77 7.62 20.67
CA GLY A 689 3.51 6.23 20.29
C GLY A 689 2.02 5.88 20.24
N GLY A 690 1.74 4.66 19.79
CA GLY A 690 0.40 4.06 19.80
C GLY A 690 -0.39 4.16 18.51
N SER A 691 -1.41 3.31 18.43
CA SER A 691 -2.24 3.10 17.25
C SER A 691 -3.06 4.35 16.90
N LEU A 692 -3.55 5.09 17.91
CA LEU A 692 -4.29 6.34 17.72
C LEU A 692 -3.46 7.36 16.94
N ALA A 693 -2.23 7.59 17.39
CA ALA A 693 -1.30 8.51 16.75
C ALA A 693 -0.88 8.00 15.35
N ALA A 694 -0.62 6.69 15.23
CA ALA A 694 -0.22 6.06 13.98
C ALA A 694 -1.29 6.19 12.88
N TYR A 695 -2.54 5.86 13.17
CA TYR A 695 -3.62 5.94 12.18
C TYR A 695 -4.05 7.37 11.88
N LYS A 696 -3.97 8.28 12.85
CA LYS A 696 -4.17 9.72 12.59
C LYS A 696 -3.15 10.22 11.58
N ARG A 697 -1.87 9.87 11.78
CA ARG A 697 -0.76 10.19 10.86
C ARG A 697 -0.99 9.56 9.48
N TRP A 698 -1.29 8.26 9.42
CA TRP A 698 -1.56 7.55 8.17
C TRP A 698 -2.72 8.17 7.40
N SER A 699 -3.86 8.36 8.06
CA SER A 699 -5.08 8.88 7.43
C SER A 699 -4.90 10.30 6.91
N SER A 700 -4.19 11.16 7.66
CA SER A 700 -3.86 12.52 7.23
C SER A 700 -2.90 12.51 6.03
N TRP A 701 -1.84 11.70 6.09
CA TRP A 701 -0.85 11.65 5.01
C TRP A 701 -1.41 11.00 3.74
N MET A 702 -2.28 10.00 3.86
CA MET A 702 -2.86 9.30 2.72
C MET A 702 -3.70 10.21 1.81
N GLN A 703 -4.38 11.21 2.37
CA GLN A 703 -5.27 12.12 1.62
C GLN A 703 -4.53 12.93 0.54
N GLU A 704 -3.30 13.36 0.82
CA GLU A 704 -2.54 14.26 -0.07
C GLU A 704 -1.14 13.75 -0.42
N GLY A 705 -0.49 13.03 0.51
CA GLY A 705 0.89 12.58 0.41
C GLY A 705 1.07 11.32 -0.43
N LEU A 706 0.17 10.33 -0.31
CA LEU A 706 0.33 9.04 -0.97
C LEU A 706 0.41 9.17 -2.50
N ASN A 707 -0.47 9.97 -3.12
CA ASN A 707 -0.49 10.18 -4.57
C ASN A 707 0.80 10.84 -5.09
N LEU A 708 1.43 11.68 -4.26
CA LEU A 708 2.63 12.45 -4.60
C LEU A 708 3.93 11.80 -4.10
N TYR A 709 3.83 10.65 -3.44
CA TYR A 709 4.96 9.94 -2.83
C TYR A 709 6.10 9.69 -3.82
N ALA A 710 5.78 9.20 -5.02
CA ALA A 710 6.77 8.92 -6.06
C ALA A 710 7.62 10.15 -6.43
N ALA A 711 6.99 11.32 -6.50
CA ALA A 711 7.65 12.58 -6.83
C ALA A 711 8.41 13.19 -5.65
N ARG A 712 7.93 13.01 -4.41
CA ARG A 712 8.41 13.74 -3.23
C ARG A 712 9.37 12.95 -2.33
N ARG A 713 9.34 11.62 -2.32
CA ARG A 713 10.07 10.75 -1.36
C ARG A 713 11.58 10.95 -1.23
N ASN A 714 12.22 11.54 -2.25
CA ASN A 714 13.67 11.76 -2.24
C ASN A 714 14.06 13.17 -1.78
N ASN A 715 13.08 14.07 -1.62
CA ASN A 715 13.32 15.43 -1.13
C ASN A 715 13.28 15.46 0.40
N ALA A 716 14.46 15.37 1.01
CA ALA A 716 14.59 15.35 2.47
C ALA A 716 14.13 16.66 3.15
N MET A 717 14.02 17.77 2.41
CA MET A 717 13.48 19.04 2.91
C MET A 717 11.94 19.03 3.01
N ASN A 718 11.28 17.98 2.51
CA ASN A 718 9.84 17.80 2.65
C ASN A 718 9.57 16.56 3.51
N ARG A 719 9.41 16.75 4.83
CA ARG A 719 9.14 15.65 5.78
C ARG A 719 7.85 14.90 5.47
N ASP A 720 6.84 15.59 4.95
CA ASP A 720 5.57 14.98 4.54
C ASP A 720 5.62 14.43 3.10
N GLY A 721 6.79 14.46 2.46
CA GLY A 721 7.05 13.70 1.24
C GLY A 721 7.05 12.19 1.45
N VAL A 722 7.11 11.74 2.70
CA VAL A 722 7.04 10.33 3.13
C VAL A 722 6.04 10.17 4.29
N SER A 723 5.59 8.93 4.54
CA SER A 723 4.53 8.65 5.52
C SER A 723 4.96 8.90 6.97
N ARG A 724 6.26 8.78 7.28
CA ARG A 724 6.81 8.85 8.63
C ARG A 724 6.18 7.83 9.59
N LEU A 725 5.91 6.63 9.06
CA LEU A 725 5.29 5.53 9.82
C LEU A 725 6.28 4.51 10.39
N SER A 726 7.59 4.63 10.11
CA SER A 726 8.56 3.58 10.45
C SER A 726 8.65 3.32 11.96
N GLY A 727 8.61 4.36 12.80
CA GLY A 727 8.57 4.21 14.26
C GLY A 727 7.35 3.41 14.75
N TYR A 728 6.16 3.67 14.20
CA TYR A 728 4.95 2.91 14.55
C TYR A 728 5.02 1.45 14.05
N HIS A 729 5.59 1.22 12.87
CA HIS A 729 5.77 -0.13 12.32
C HIS A 729 6.79 -0.95 13.10
N GLN A 730 7.82 -0.33 13.68
CA GLN A 730 8.83 -1.02 14.49
C GLN A 730 8.18 -1.79 15.65
N PHE A 731 7.22 -1.16 16.32
CA PHE A 731 6.53 -1.73 17.48
C PHE A 731 5.11 -2.22 17.13
N GLY A 732 4.82 -2.37 15.83
CA GLY A 732 3.55 -2.92 15.36
C GLY A 732 2.30 -2.17 15.85
N MET A 733 2.42 -0.87 16.11
CA MET A 733 1.32 0.00 16.55
C MET A 733 0.27 0.25 15.45
N ILE A 734 0.63 -0.09 14.21
CA ILE A 734 -0.22 0.05 13.03
C ILE A 734 -0.16 -1.21 12.18
N SER A 735 -1.32 -1.67 11.71
CA SER A 735 -1.45 -2.94 10.98
C SER A 735 -0.78 -2.84 9.60
N PRO A 736 0.23 -3.68 9.30
CA PRO A 736 0.80 -3.73 7.95
C PRO A 736 -0.21 -4.23 6.92
N PHE A 737 -1.19 -5.01 7.36
CA PHE A 737 -2.26 -5.54 6.53
C PHE A 737 -3.22 -4.43 6.08
N LYS A 738 -3.60 -3.53 7.00
CA LYS A 738 -4.42 -2.38 6.66
C LYS A 738 -3.71 -1.43 5.72
N ILE A 739 -2.45 -1.08 5.99
CA ILE A 739 -1.64 -0.25 5.09
C ILE A 739 -1.55 -0.88 3.70
N ALA A 740 -1.31 -2.20 3.62
CA ALA A 740 -1.26 -2.90 2.35
C ALA A 740 -2.60 -2.84 1.59
N ARG A 741 -3.74 -2.99 2.28
CA ARG A 741 -5.08 -2.87 1.67
C ARG A 741 -5.37 -1.44 1.21
N ASP A 742 -5.11 -0.43 2.05
CA ASP A 742 -5.32 0.98 1.73
C ASP A 742 -4.49 1.43 0.51
N VAL A 743 -3.22 0.99 0.45
CA VAL A 743 -2.34 1.25 -0.69
C VAL A 743 -2.79 0.49 -1.93
N HIS A 744 -3.21 -0.78 -1.79
CA HIS A 744 -3.69 -1.58 -2.92
C HIS A 744 -4.96 -1.00 -3.55
N ALA A 745 -5.83 -0.40 -2.74
CA ALA A 745 -7.04 0.28 -3.20
C ALA A 745 -6.75 1.60 -3.94
N ASN A 746 -5.55 2.18 -3.79
CA ASN A 746 -5.14 3.40 -4.48
C ASN A 746 -4.30 3.08 -5.72
N HIS A 747 -4.77 3.49 -6.90
CA HIS A 747 -4.13 3.18 -8.18
C HIS A 747 -3.15 4.24 -8.70
N SER A 748 -2.85 5.28 -7.91
CA SER A 748 -1.90 6.32 -8.29
C SER A 748 -0.46 5.80 -8.44
N ASN A 749 0.36 6.50 -9.22
CA ASN A 749 1.80 6.21 -9.33
C ASN A 749 2.49 6.30 -7.95
N GLY A 750 2.07 7.27 -7.12
CA GLY A 750 2.55 7.40 -5.75
C GLY A 750 2.25 6.16 -4.90
N ALA A 751 1.04 5.62 -4.96
CA ALA A 751 0.66 4.39 -4.28
C ALA A 751 1.40 3.16 -4.80
N GLN A 752 1.58 3.01 -6.11
CA GLN A 752 2.37 1.92 -6.68
C GLN A 752 3.83 1.98 -6.21
N LYS A 753 4.43 3.18 -6.16
CA LYS A 753 5.79 3.34 -5.67
C LYS A 753 5.88 3.10 -4.16
N PHE A 754 4.88 3.51 -3.39
CA PHE A 754 4.80 3.21 -1.97
C PHE A 754 4.69 1.69 -1.74
N ALA A 755 3.84 1.00 -2.50
CA ALA A 755 3.69 -0.46 -2.43
C ALA A 755 5.00 -1.19 -2.71
N ASP A 756 5.82 -0.71 -3.65
CA ASP A 756 7.15 -1.27 -3.91
C ASP A 756 8.07 -1.12 -2.67
N GLU A 757 8.11 0.05 -2.05
CA GLU A 757 8.91 0.26 -0.83
C GLU A 757 8.35 -0.55 0.35
N TYR A 758 7.03 -0.67 0.44
CA TYR A 758 6.35 -1.24 1.59
C TYR A 758 6.19 -2.77 1.57
N LEU A 759 5.91 -3.36 0.40
CA LEU A 759 5.71 -4.80 0.23
C LEU A 759 6.93 -5.52 -0.33
N VAL A 760 7.84 -4.80 -1.01
CA VAL A 760 9.07 -5.40 -1.55
C VAL A 760 10.25 -5.07 -0.64
N TRP A 761 10.61 -3.80 -0.48
CA TRP A 761 11.84 -3.42 0.25
C TRP A 761 11.74 -3.65 1.76
N ARG A 762 10.59 -3.38 2.38
CA ARG A 762 10.39 -3.71 3.79
C ARG A 762 10.34 -5.22 4.01
N GLU A 763 9.53 -5.97 3.27
CA GLU A 763 9.40 -7.41 3.54
C GLU A 763 10.60 -8.25 3.10
N ILE A 764 11.37 -7.85 2.08
CA ILE A 764 12.66 -8.51 1.78
C ILE A 764 13.66 -8.33 2.92
N ALA A 765 13.57 -7.24 3.69
CA ALA A 765 14.41 -7.04 4.86
C ALA A 765 14.08 -8.07 5.96
N PHE A 766 12.80 -8.31 6.22
CA PHE A 766 12.34 -9.37 7.13
C PHE A 766 12.76 -10.75 6.63
N ASN A 767 12.53 -11.05 5.34
CA ASN A 767 12.98 -12.29 4.73
C ASN A 767 14.50 -12.45 4.83
N PHE A 768 15.30 -11.43 4.57
CA PHE A 768 16.75 -11.54 4.67
C PHE A 768 17.20 -11.82 6.11
N CYS A 769 16.67 -11.06 7.08
CA CYS A 769 17.05 -11.21 8.49
C CYS A 769 16.63 -12.58 9.05
N ALA A 770 15.49 -13.13 8.61
CA ALA A 770 15.03 -14.47 9.04
C ALA A 770 16.06 -15.59 8.83
N PHE A 771 16.96 -15.44 7.85
CA PHE A 771 17.99 -16.42 7.51
C PHE A 771 19.40 -15.98 7.90
N ARG A 772 19.58 -14.74 8.40
CA ARG A 772 20.88 -14.11 8.63
C ARG A 772 21.03 -13.46 10.00
N TRP A 773 20.02 -13.55 10.87
CA TRP A 773 19.97 -12.82 12.13
C TRP A 773 21.23 -12.93 13.02
N PRO A 774 21.94 -14.08 13.12
CA PRO A 774 23.15 -14.17 13.94
C PRO A 774 24.34 -13.39 13.35
N GLU A 775 24.29 -13.06 12.07
CA GLU A 775 25.39 -12.46 11.31
C GLU A 775 25.19 -10.96 11.03
N LEU A 776 24.04 -10.37 11.38
CA LEU A 776 23.63 -9.03 10.92
C LEU A 776 24.55 -7.89 11.35
N GLU A 777 25.31 -8.08 12.43
CA GLU A 777 26.29 -7.11 12.94
C GLU A 777 27.73 -7.40 12.48
N SER A 778 27.90 -8.28 11.48
CA SER A 778 29.19 -8.65 10.92
C SER A 778 29.21 -8.50 9.39
N LEU A 779 30.39 -8.29 8.82
CA LEU A 779 30.59 -8.29 7.37
C LEU A 779 30.21 -9.63 6.72
N LYS A 780 30.12 -10.72 7.49
CA LYS A 780 29.66 -12.04 7.00
C LYS A 780 28.25 -12.01 6.40
N ALA A 781 27.39 -11.09 6.86
CA ALA A 781 26.05 -10.92 6.30
C ALA A 781 26.04 -10.31 4.89
N LEU A 782 27.15 -9.74 4.41
CA LEU A 782 27.25 -9.08 3.10
C LEU A 782 27.50 -10.08 1.98
N PRO A 783 27.19 -9.75 0.71
CA PRO A 783 27.57 -10.59 -0.41
C PRO A 783 29.09 -10.66 -0.57
N SER A 784 29.58 -11.77 -1.12
CA SER A 784 31.02 -12.06 -1.24
C SER A 784 31.83 -10.97 -1.96
N TRP A 785 31.25 -10.28 -2.95
CA TRP A 785 31.92 -9.16 -3.63
C TRP A 785 32.16 -7.97 -2.70
N ALA A 786 31.22 -7.68 -1.80
CA ALA A 786 31.32 -6.58 -0.85
C ALA A 786 32.32 -6.91 0.26
N GLN A 787 32.31 -8.16 0.74
CA GLN A 787 33.32 -8.64 1.69
C GLN A 787 34.74 -8.48 1.12
N LYS A 788 34.98 -8.98 -0.10
CA LYS A 788 36.28 -8.90 -0.77
C LYS A 788 36.78 -7.48 -0.97
N THR A 789 35.91 -6.57 -1.42
CA THR A 789 36.32 -5.17 -1.64
C THR A 789 36.61 -4.46 -0.33
N LEU A 790 35.83 -4.70 0.72
CA LEU A 790 36.08 -4.12 2.05
C LEU A 790 37.35 -4.66 2.70
N GLU A 791 37.63 -5.96 2.55
CA GLU A 791 38.86 -6.59 3.03
C GLU A 791 40.09 -6.04 2.31
N LYS A 792 40.03 -5.93 0.98
CA LYS A 792 41.12 -5.36 0.17
C LYS A 792 41.49 -3.94 0.58
N HIS A 793 40.49 -3.13 0.95
CA HIS A 793 40.66 -1.73 1.37
C HIS A 793 40.73 -1.56 2.89
N SER A 794 40.92 -2.65 3.65
CA SER A 794 40.96 -2.60 5.12
C SER A 794 42.17 -1.81 5.64
N SER A 795 43.31 -1.87 4.96
CA SER A 795 44.55 -1.17 5.32
C SER A 795 44.64 0.29 4.87
N ASP A 796 43.64 0.79 4.12
CA ASP A 796 43.66 2.16 3.61
C ASP A 796 43.65 3.18 4.77
N PRO A 797 44.38 4.30 4.67
CA PRO A 797 44.46 5.29 5.74
C PRO A 797 43.10 5.98 5.96
N ARG A 798 42.71 6.16 7.23
CA ARG A 798 41.41 6.72 7.63
C ARG A 798 41.58 7.87 8.61
N HIS A 799 40.64 8.82 8.57
CA HIS A 799 40.57 9.91 9.55
C HIS A 799 39.57 9.52 10.63
N GLU A 800 40.04 8.86 11.68
CA GLU A 800 39.17 8.32 12.72
C GLU A 800 38.40 9.42 13.49
N LYS A 801 37.16 9.09 13.84
CA LYS A 801 36.29 9.89 14.71
C LYS A 801 35.91 9.03 15.91
N SER A 802 35.98 9.59 17.11
CA SER A 802 35.57 8.90 18.32
C SER A 802 34.05 8.73 18.39
N LEU A 803 33.58 7.72 19.13
CA LEU A 803 32.15 7.52 19.36
C LEU A 803 31.46 8.78 19.93
N PRO A 804 31.98 9.49 20.95
CA PRO A 804 31.34 10.71 21.45
C PRO A 804 31.26 11.85 20.43
N GLN A 805 32.19 11.93 19.46
CA GLN A 805 32.10 12.90 18.36
C GLN A 805 30.98 12.53 17.39
N LEU A 806 30.88 11.24 17.06
CA LEU A 806 29.85 10.73 16.17
C LEU A 806 28.45 10.82 16.81
N GLU A 807 28.28 10.46 18.08
CA GLU A 807 26.98 10.56 18.77
C GLU A 807 26.46 12.00 18.82
N ARG A 808 27.36 12.97 19.07
CA ARG A 808 27.03 14.40 19.20
C ARG A 808 26.96 15.16 17.87
N GLY A 809 27.22 14.51 16.73
CA GLY A 809 27.29 15.21 15.45
C GLY A 809 28.37 16.29 15.42
N GLN A 810 29.60 15.94 15.82
CA GLN A 810 30.75 16.84 15.91
C GLN A 810 31.91 16.34 15.03
N THR A 811 31.60 15.95 13.80
CA THR A 811 32.58 15.40 12.85
C THR A 811 33.31 16.47 12.07
N GLY A 812 32.70 17.67 11.94
CA GLY A 812 33.15 18.74 11.06
C GLY A 812 32.53 18.66 9.66
N ASP A 813 31.78 17.59 9.35
CA ASP A 813 30.95 17.52 8.15
C ASP A 813 29.56 18.09 8.43
N LYS A 814 29.28 19.26 7.84
CA LYS A 814 28.02 19.99 8.09
C LYS A 814 26.75 19.16 7.87
N LEU A 815 26.69 18.36 6.78
CA LEU A 815 25.50 17.58 6.50
C LEU A 815 25.38 16.42 7.47
N TRP A 816 26.48 15.72 7.74
CA TRP A 816 26.47 14.57 8.63
C TRP A 816 26.12 14.98 10.06
N ASP A 817 26.71 16.07 10.53
CA ASP A 817 26.45 16.65 11.85
C ASP A 817 24.98 17.08 11.99
N ALA A 818 24.41 17.73 10.97
CA ALA A 818 22.99 18.08 10.92
C ALA A 818 22.07 16.84 10.89
N ALA A 819 22.46 15.80 10.14
CA ALA A 819 21.71 14.55 10.06
C ALA A 819 21.70 13.79 11.38
N GLN A 820 22.86 13.69 12.03
CA GLN A 820 23.00 13.08 13.34
C GLN A 820 22.19 13.85 14.39
N GLN A 821 22.28 15.18 14.41
CA GLN A 821 21.51 16.00 15.34
C GLN A 821 20.00 15.82 15.13
N GLN A 822 19.52 15.79 13.88
CA GLN A 822 18.11 15.51 13.60
C GLN A 822 17.68 14.13 14.12
N LEU A 823 18.52 13.10 13.95
CA LEU A 823 18.24 11.77 14.48
C LEU A 823 18.22 11.77 16.01
N VAL A 824 19.15 12.49 16.65
CA VAL A 824 19.18 12.68 18.10
C VAL A 824 17.94 13.43 18.57
N ASP A 825 17.49 14.49 17.91
CA ASP A 825 16.38 15.32 18.39
C ASP A 825 15.01 14.70 18.09
N THR A 826 14.88 14.05 16.94
CA THR A 826 13.57 13.60 16.44
C THR A 826 13.35 12.09 16.52
N GLY A 827 14.42 11.31 16.64
CA GLY A 827 14.36 9.85 16.50
C GLY A 827 14.02 9.36 15.10
N GLU A 828 14.00 10.26 14.10
CA GLU A 828 13.70 9.98 12.70
C GLU A 828 14.83 10.50 11.82
N LEU A 829 15.23 9.72 10.81
CA LEU A 829 16.16 10.18 9.80
C LEU A 829 15.63 9.87 8.41
N HIS A 830 15.47 10.90 7.58
CA HIS A 830 14.94 10.74 6.23
C HIS A 830 15.80 9.78 5.40
N ASN A 831 15.20 8.78 4.74
CA ASN A 831 15.94 7.68 4.10
C ASN A 831 17.06 8.12 3.12
N ASN A 832 16.81 9.16 2.31
CA ASN A 832 17.82 9.69 1.39
C ASN A 832 19.07 10.26 2.11
N VAL A 833 18.86 10.80 3.32
CA VAL A 833 19.92 11.30 4.20
C VAL A 833 20.55 10.14 4.97
N ARG A 834 19.76 9.20 5.50
CA ARG A 834 20.24 7.97 6.18
C ARG A 834 21.23 7.17 5.33
N MET A 835 20.97 7.01 4.03
CA MET A 835 21.90 6.37 3.07
C MET A 835 23.25 7.10 2.94
N THR A 836 23.24 8.43 3.04
CA THR A 836 24.45 9.26 2.93
C THR A 836 25.20 9.28 4.26
N TRP A 837 24.46 9.42 5.36
CA TRP A 837 24.93 9.35 6.74
C TRP A 837 25.64 8.01 7.04
N GLY A 838 25.04 6.88 6.67
CA GLY A 838 25.63 5.55 6.93
C GLY A 838 26.88 5.28 6.10
N LYS A 839 26.91 5.72 4.83
CA LYS A 839 28.08 5.55 3.95
C LYS A 839 29.29 6.40 4.35
N ALA A 840 29.07 7.52 5.05
CA ALA A 840 30.13 8.40 5.51
C ALA A 840 30.97 7.81 6.66
N LEU A 841 30.52 6.72 7.30
CA LEU A 841 31.22 6.13 8.45
C LEU A 841 32.48 5.33 8.07
N LEU A 842 32.52 4.71 6.89
CA LEU A 842 33.66 3.91 6.42
C LEU A 842 35.02 4.64 6.47
N PRO A 843 35.14 5.92 6.08
CA PRO A 843 36.40 6.66 6.20
C PRO A 843 36.73 7.16 7.62
N TRP A 844 35.81 7.03 8.58
CA TRP A 844 35.92 7.61 9.93
C TRP A 844 36.08 6.59 11.04
N VAL A 845 36.10 5.31 10.72
CA VAL A 845 36.28 4.23 11.70
C VAL A 845 37.38 3.31 11.22
N SER A 846 38.24 2.85 12.13
CA SER A 846 39.49 2.13 11.85
C SER A 846 39.37 0.91 10.92
N SER A 847 38.19 0.28 10.85
CA SER A 847 37.95 -0.89 10.01
C SER A 847 36.51 -0.93 9.48
N PRO A 848 36.25 -1.67 8.37
CA PRO A 848 34.89 -1.86 7.87
C PRO A 848 33.95 -2.54 8.87
N GLU A 849 34.43 -3.54 9.63
CA GLU A 849 33.66 -4.20 10.71
C GLU A 849 33.33 -3.18 11.82
N GLY A 850 34.30 -2.35 12.22
CA GLY A 850 34.08 -1.27 13.17
C GLY A 850 33.07 -0.23 12.66
N ALA A 851 33.14 0.14 11.37
CA ALA A 851 32.20 1.06 10.75
C ALA A 851 30.77 0.51 10.72
N LEU A 852 30.60 -0.80 10.46
CA LEU A 852 29.31 -1.48 10.53
C LEU A 852 28.75 -1.42 11.96
N LYS A 853 29.53 -1.82 12.96
CA LYS A 853 29.13 -1.77 14.38
C LYS A 853 28.79 -0.36 14.83
N MET A 854 29.55 0.64 14.39
CA MET A 854 29.27 2.05 14.65
C MET A 854 27.94 2.49 14.04
N ALA A 855 27.65 2.08 12.80
CA ALA A 855 26.38 2.39 12.14
C ALA A 855 25.18 1.75 12.85
N VAL A 856 25.33 0.49 13.29
CA VAL A 856 24.33 -0.22 14.12
C VAL A 856 24.10 0.53 15.42
N HIS A 857 25.15 0.81 16.19
CA HIS A 857 25.08 1.53 17.46
C HIS A 857 24.34 2.87 17.32
N LEU A 858 24.80 3.73 16.41
CA LEU A 858 24.20 5.06 16.25
C LEU A 858 22.75 4.99 15.78
N ASN A 859 22.40 4.10 14.84
CA ASN A 859 21.01 3.99 14.38
C ASN A 859 20.11 3.41 15.47
N HIS A 860 20.54 2.35 16.15
CA HIS A 860 19.70 1.61 17.08
C HIS A 860 19.50 2.35 18.41
N LYS A 861 20.51 3.11 18.86
CA LYS A 861 20.43 3.96 20.06
C LYS A 861 19.45 5.12 19.90
N PHE A 862 19.47 5.81 18.76
CA PHE A 862 18.73 7.07 18.58
C PHE A 862 17.42 6.95 17.80
N ALA A 863 17.30 6.02 16.84
CA ALA A 863 16.12 5.92 15.98
C ALA A 863 14.95 5.21 16.65
N LEU A 864 13.74 5.78 16.50
CA LEU A 864 12.49 5.10 16.88
C LEU A 864 12.26 3.83 16.06
N ASP A 865 12.74 3.79 14.82
CA ASP A 865 12.66 2.63 13.92
C ASP A 865 13.93 1.75 13.93
N GLY A 866 14.81 1.96 14.92
CA GLY A 866 16.00 1.14 15.17
C GLY A 866 15.68 -0.26 15.73
N CYS A 867 16.64 -1.18 15.69
CA CYS A 867 16.45 -2.60 16.06
C CYS A 867 15.33 -3.28 15.26
N ASN A 868 15.27 -3.01 13.95
CA ASN A 868 14.30 -3.57 13.01
C ASN A 868 15.03 -4.28 11.86
N PRO A 869 14.44 -5.32 11.23
CA PRO A 869 14.96 -5.88 9.98
C PRO A 869 15.24 -4.81 8.89
N CYS A 870 14.37 -3.79 8.76
CA CYS A 870 14.56 -2.68 7.81
C CYS A 870 15.75 -1.79 8.20
N SER A 871 15.99 -1.59 9.50
CA SER A 871 17.13 -0.84 10.00
C SER A 871 18.45 -1.57 9.73
N TYR A 872 18.53 -2.86 10.07
CA TYR A 872 19.69 -3.69 9.72
C TYR A 872 19.94 -3.72 8.22
N SER A 873 18.91 -3.97 7.41
CA SER A 873 19.01 -4.01 5.96
C SER A 873 19.44 -2.67 5.36
N GLY A 874 18.95 -1.55 5.89
CA GLY A 874 19.37 -0.20 5.46
C GLY A 874 20.82 0.12 5.80
N ILE A 875 21.30 -0.34 6.96
CA ILE A 875 22.70 -0.24 7.36
C ILE A 875 23.55 -1.12 6.45
N LEU A 876 23.25 -2.42 6.33
CA LEU A 876 23.99 -3.36 5.49
C LEU A 876 24.01 -2.93 4.02
N TRP A 877 22.96 -2.26 3.53
CA TRP A 877 22.95 -1.65 2.19
C TRP A 877 24.05 -0.59 2.01
N CYS A 878 24.37 0.17 3.06
CA CYS A 878 25.48 1.11 3.04
C CYS A 878 26.83 0.40 2.79
N PHE A 879 26.93 -0.87 3.17
CA PHE A 879 28.11 -1.74 3.01
C PHE A 879 27.99 -2.75 1.85
N GLY A 880 26.94 -2.67 1.02
CA GLY A 880 26.82 -3.44 -0.24
C GLY A 880 25.69 -4.47 -0.30
N GLN A 881 24.98 -4.73 0.80
CA GLN A 881 23.81 -5.62 0.77
C GLN A 881 22.74 -5.09 -0.19
N PHE A 882 22.14 -5.98 -1.00
CA PHE A 882 21.16 -5.66 -2.05
C PHE A 882 21.64 -4.71 -3.18
N ASP A 883 22.90 -4.26 -3.19
CA ASP A 883 23.48 -3.44 -4.27
C ASP A 883 24.28 -4.31 -5.25
N ALA A 884 24.91 -3.65 -6.23
CA ALA A 884 25.84 -4.26 -7.17
C ALA A 884 27.19 -3.51 -7.15
N PRO A 885 28.31 -4.18 -7.43
CA PRO A 885 29.62 -3.55 -7.48
C PRO A 885 29.69 -2.46 -8.54
N LYS A 886 30.43 -1.40 -8.25
CA LYS A 886 30.81 -0.36 -9.23
C LYS A 886 32.08 -0.80 -9.96
N ALA A 887 32.25 -0.32 -11.20
CA ALA A 887 33.39 -0.69 -12.03
C ALA A 887 34.76 -0.20 -11.50
N ASN A 888 34.77 0.78 -10.59
CA ASN A 888 35.99 1.42 -10.12
C ASN A 888 36.46 0.86 -8.77
N GLU A 889 37.15 -0.28 -8.80
CA GLU A 889 37.76 -0.94 -7.64
C GLU A 889 38.96 -0.18 -7.06
N SER A 890 39.47 0.87 -7.74
CA SER A 890 40.62 1.64 -7.25
C SER A 890 40.26 2.78 -6.29
N THR A 891 38.98 2.95 -5.94
CA THR A 891 38.55 4.01 -5.02
C THR A 891 39.02 3.66 -3.59
N PRO A 892 39.86 4.49 -2.93
CA PRO A 892 40.31 4.20 -1.58
C PRO A 892 39.15 4.03 -0.60
N ILE A 893 39.33 3.16 0.40
CA ILE A 893 38.43 2.81 1.52
C ILE A 893 37.15 2.09 1.08
N THR A 894 36.53 2.54 -0.01
CA THR A 894 35.20 2.12 -0.44
C THR A 894 35.22 1.11 -1.58
N GLY A 895 36.31 1.03 -2.35
CA GLY A 895 36.47 0.09 -3.46
C GLY A 895 35.28 0.12 -4.41
N SER A 896 34.69 -1.05 -4.67
CA SER A 896 33.50 -1.24 -5.52
C SER A 896 32.19 -0.74 -4.91
N LEU A 897 32.15 -0.28 -3.65
CA LEU A 897 30.91 0.18 -3.04
C LEU A 897 30.40 1.44 -3.71
N ARG A 898 29.07 1.57 -3.79
CA ARG A 898 28.45 2.83 -4.17
C ARG A 898 28.80 3.90 -3.15
N THR A 899 29.43 4.98 -3.59
CA THR A 899 29.74 6.16 -2.77
C THR A 899 28.61 7.18 -2.80
N ARG A 900 28.52 7.99 -1.74
CA ARG A 900 27.59 9.13 -1.63
C ARG A 900 28.30 10.25 -0.87
N ASP A 901 28.70 11.29 -1.59
CA ASP A 901 29.40 12.43 -1.03
C ASP A 901 28.43 13.34 -0.24
N THR A 902 28.74 13.58 1.03
CA THR A 902 27.99 14.43 1.95
C THR A 902 27.93 15.87 1.46
N SER A 903 29.01 16.40 0.88
CA SER A 903 29.08 17.77 0.37
C SER A 903 28.13 18.00 -0.82
N VAL A 904 27.98 16.99 -1.69
CA VAL A 904 27.09 17.07 -2.86
C VAL A 904 25.63 17.13 -2.42
N LEU A 905 25.21 16.24 -1.50
CA LEU A 905 23.85 16.27 -0.97
C LEU A 905 23.62 17.52 -0.12
N GLY A 906 24.61 17.92 0.69
CA GLY A 906 24.55 19.08 1.58
C GLY A 906 24.33 20.38 0.82
N LYS A 907 24.95 20.55 -0.35
CA LYS A 907 24.68 21.69 -1.25
C LYS A 907 23.26 21.69 -1.80
N ARG A 908 22.73 20.51 -2.16
CA ARG A 908 21.38 20.37 -2.73
C ARG A 908 20.28 20.69 -1.71
N ILE A 909 20.44 20.25 -0.47
CA ILE A 909 19.41 20.43 0.58
C ILE A 909 19.68 21.64 1.47
N LYS A 910 20.81 22.34 1.28
CA LYS A 910 21.31 23.41 2.16
C LYS A 910 21.41 22.91 3.59
N ALA A 911 22.47 22.15 3.89
CA ALA A 911 22.66 21.43 5.15
C ALA A 911 22.28 22.21 6.43
N ASP A 912 22.62 23.50 6.51
CA ASP A 912 22.28 24.36 7.64
C ASP A 912 20.75 24.42 7.89
N ASN A 913 19.94 24.43 6.83
CA ASN A 913 18.48 24.44 6.92
C ASN A 913 17.89 23.06 7.26
N TYR A 914 18.64 21.97 7.09
CA TYR A 914 18.16 20.62 7.37
C TYR A 914 18.07 20.35 8.87
N LYS A 915 19.02 20.89 9.64
CA LYS A 915 19.02 20.82 11.10
C LYS A 915 17.78 21.49 11.70
N ASP A 916 17.44 22.67 11.19
CA ASP A 916 16.35 23.50 11.73
C ASP A 916 14.99 23.23 11.06
N LEU A 917 14.89 22.16 10.27
CA LEU A 917 13.69 21.85 9.53
C LEU A 917 12.54 21.55 10.51
N GLU A 918 11.48 22.37 10.47
CA GLU A 918 10.40 22.38 11.46
C GLU A 918 9.93 20.97 11.88
N ILE A 919 9.86 20.79 13.20
CA ILE A 919 9.45 19.54 13.86
C ILE A 919 7.93 19.51 14.11
N SER A 920 7.23 20.61 13.84
CA SER A 920 5.83 20.79 14.21
C SER A 920 4.87 19.96 13.32
N PRO A 921 3.80 19.37 13.87
CA PRO A 921 2.71 18.87 13.05
C PRO A 921 2.09 20.08 12.36
N SER A 922 2.32 20.24 11.06
CA SER A 922 1.57 21.25 10.31
C SER A 922 0.08 20.97 10.53
N PRO A 923 -0.70 21.88 11.13
CA PRO A 923 -2.15 21.77 11.03
C PRO A 923 -2.47 21.77 9.53
N PRO A 924 -3.52 21.06 9.09
CA PRO A 924 -3.97 21.18 7.72
C PRO A 924 -4.10 22.68 7.43
N LYS A 925 -3.42 23.16 6.39
CA LYS A 925 -3.61 24.52 5.92
C LYS A 925 -5.06 24.61 5.46
N SER A 926 -5.97 24.91 6.38
CA SER A 926 -7.26 25.47 6.03
C SER A 926 -6.91 26.65 5.15
N ARG A 927 -7.41 26.66 3.91
CA ARG A 927 -7.43 27.85 3.08
C ARG A 927 -8.30 28.90 3.81
N GLN A 928 -7.75 29.55 4.83
CA GLN A 928 -8.17 30.89 5.23
C GLN A 928 -7.56 31.85 4.22
N LYS A 929 -8.10 31.84 3.00
CA LYS A 929 -8.07 33.02 2.15
C LYS A 929 -9.50 33.55 2.16
N GLY A 930 -9.71 34.65 2.89
CA GLY A 930 -10.88 35.51 2.72
C GLY A 930 -11.93 35.51 3.82
N ILE A 931 -11.57 35.63 5.10
CA ILE A 931 -12.52 36.12 6.13
C ILE A 931 -11.80 37.12 7.07
N SER A 932 -11.08 38.10 6.51
CA SER A 932 -10.66 39.28 7.29
C SER A 932 -11.07 40.60 6.65
N SER A 933 -11.83 40.58 5.55
CA SER A 933 -12.38 41.77 4.89
C SER A 933 -13.87 42.01 5.12
N PHE A 934 -14.55 41.15 5.90
CA PHE A 934 -16.02 41.23 6.09
C PHE A 934 -16.47 41.67 7.50
N LEU A 935 -15.55 41.99 8.42
CA LEU A 935 -15.87 42.46 9.78
C LEU A 935 -15.48 43.93 10.03
N LYS A 936 -15.44 44.76 8.97
CA LYS A 936 -15.29 46.23 9.08
C LYS A 936 -16.32 47.04 8.29
N ALA A 937 -17.39 46.43 7.79
CA ALA A 937 -18.49 47.17 7.18
C ALA A 937 -19.81 46.38 7.26
N LYS A 938 -20.42 46.36 8.44
CA LYS A 938 -21.86 46.53 8.69
C LYS A 938 -22.15 46.28 10.17
#